data_AF-A0A0F7LLF4-F1
#
_entry.id   AF-A0A0F7LLF4-F1
#
_cell.length_a   1.000
_cell.length_b   1.000
_cell.length_c   1.000
_cell.angle_alpha   90.00
_cell.angle_beta   90.00
_cell.angle_gamma   90.00
#
_symmetry.space_group_name_H-M   'P 1'
#
loop_
_entity.id
_entity.type
_entity.pdbx_description
1 polymer ?
#
loop_
_entity_poly.entity_id
_entity_poly.type
_entity_poly.pdbx_seq_one_letter_code
_entity_poly.pdbx_strand_id
1 'polypeptide(L)'
;MRSYNYGSFKGGGKKVCSRPALYSQYIAEHLDWIKQVEEVCGPPPWIIRSAGLEDGNTFVNAGGYASIICHCSADFSDTLSAVAFSGFEPQSIEQQRLSDPDYQPQPICCFVQKLIEDAPSEGIPPIVNSLQSPYLITNTCHNLCKIIEQLHQYFSEAALDTEWVLETDHGLVSVTGLTLNGTEGVRGELAFGFGFASAQSPGSRANSVAYHWPTLTSPLWYGKQLRRVHVDKIWLVQARPAPGYALERQVEQLTSEVKTDLARCMQVFPVAALLHPTKPALGAFLSTSTLDDAWSRYLRLSPSVQSTLVAVFVESGVASEHAGIMFRQQKLPVFLTQLANIPAVPWVVIDSVGEQAYFSTQKPLIELETERTEAVNLPASVQHIFDDSKSLPITELTSQYLSDVLQNALAGLPILEEKVGIELRQRSLFPTDTWIHYGDTVRSPSLTGWLLAQTGEEMMALYPSHWSATEETTYYLCAFRAKIAPQSILPHLCKAIPVLAEKVNQLNDLRLLMLFIKAEEWIEKIPVLPLAQWVDAAITSSNGDGHLLLECMLHVLADTEVLPIYEDIDRINILHKLANKVGSTLSVHELLEVIHHCQLPPTALANLVCAPKAFADYIVFLAPLRRFKAAAVLAGASEAADLLLSTDRMMKALHQAKLPTLRALCRIDLVDTYDQVLKAVLADLVDRRDVITYQNYLDLLSGWMAFAQLSTLSITEKAALYSFQKWIEHVRHSPMPDTFFLELKEDIVELLGDDFLRWQSLIPIAGNLTPEQLPIENAHQLHNLLHQWMLVRFRAKSGPELPTRLRKLISIADGFGDARSCLLRLSNNLFEISLPFVVHKAGFLFNEKELVVEFCELPNAPEEDIGRLHVFDALASRIAEWNSQWQISSNRVCQFGTWTLFLRVKRFDGLHWQDSDLEQLVLWLRVLFDTAYDFSYVPNDEVLHVHEMLGHSPWRELFQAYVDYRSVIDFSVQRITVYSLPFASTLAALCLNEFVRDEVTHAYLAGFDRAWEAFHRIIEKLEKTEDDQEQWECLHTSAGQMGLLLSAKWPKQTLMRMVQEPLSSIAAERIAVSLLHRRDLVITLQQLITVPENTGLRNLVLHHVPDIAVNANSAAAIADEIAIWQSQFKRCKEYLLAYHANVLPESQCQQFVRQLSLVPYGITEEIEMCIQQALAHIAVEEKGRFKLSEVDPIAIISAIRTK
;
A
#
# COMPACT_ATOMS: atom_id res chain seq x y z
N MET A 1 83.16 16.74 21.66
CA MET A 1 83.75 15.43 21.27
C MET A 1 84.10 15.48 19.78
N ARG A 2 85.21 14.83 19.41
CA ARG A 2 85.86 14.92 18.09
C ARG A 2 84.96 14.43 16.93
N SER A 3 85.07 15.15 15.82
CA SER A 3 84.58 14.83 14.48
C SER A 3 85.01 13.44 14.00
N TYR A 4 84.06 12.65 13.48
CA TYR A 4 84.32 11.54 12.56
C TYR A 4 83.34 11.61 11.39
N ASN A 5 83.85 12.06 10.24
CA ASN A 5 83.29 11.78 8.92
C ASN A 5 83.56 10.31 8.58
N TYR A 6 82.63 9.59 7.94
CA TYR A 6 82.91 8.59 6.89
C TYR A 6 81.62 8.16 6.17
N GLY A 7 81.52 8.50 4.88
CA GLY A 7 81.82 7.57 3.78
C GLY A 7 80.97 6.30 3.63
N SER A 8 80.43 6.14 2.42
CA SER A 8 79.72 4.98 1.86
C SER A 8 80.24 3.61 2.30
N PHE A 9 79.32 2.67 2.59
CA PHE A 9 79.62 1.24 2.65
C PHE A 9 78.63 0.41 1.84
N LYS A 10 79.14 -0.20 0.75
CA LYS A 10 78.57 -1.39 0.12
C LYS A 10 79.18 -2.63 0.79
N GLY A 11 78.31 -3.58 1.17
CA GLY A 11 78.61 -5.02 1.25
C GLY A 11 79.25 -5.55 2.54
N GLY A 12 78.55 -6.47 3.23
CA GLY A 12 79.13 -7.39 4.21
C GLY A 12 78.26 -7.63 5.45
N GLY A 13 77.68 -8.83 5.57
CA GLY A 13 76.77 -9.21 6.65
C GLY A 13 77.41 -9.27 8.05
N LYS A 14 76.91 -8.43 8.95
CA LYS A 14 76.77 -8.63 10.41
C LYS A 14 75.39 -8.10 10.77
N LYS A 15 74.62 -8.79 11.63
CA LYS A 15 73.38 -8.23 12.21
C LYS A 15 73.76 -6.95 12.95
N VAL A 16 73.51 -5.80 12.32
CA VAL A 16 73.61 -4.50 12.97
C VAL A 16 72.45 -4.44 13.95
N CYS A 17 72.71 -4.53 15.25
CA CYS A 17 71.72 -4.15 16.25
C CYS A 17 71.33 -2.70 15.96
N SER A 18 70.04 -2.45 15.78
CA SER A 18 69.52 -1.10 15.62
C SER A 18 69.85 -0.27 16.87
N ARG A 19 70.04 1.04 16.72
CA ARG A 19 70.31 1.95 17.85
C ARG A 19 69.30 1.82 19.02
N PRO A 20 67.98 1.58 18.77
CA PRO A 20 67.02 1.28 19.83
C PRO A 20 67.34 0.01 20.64
N ALA A 21 67.84 -1.05 20.00
CA ALA A 21 68.15 -2.30 20.69
C ALA A 21 69.33 -2.17 21.67
N LEU A 22 70.33 -1.35 21.33
CA LEU A 22 71.46 -1.04 22.22
C LEU A 22 71.03 -0.17 23.40
N TYR A 23 70.11 0.78 23.17
CA TYR A 23 69.58 1.64 24.21
C TYR A 23 68.65 0.88 25.17
N SER A 24 67.85 -0.05 24.66
CA SER A 24 67.02 -0.94 25.49
C SER A 24 67.89 -1.82 26.39
N GLN A 25 68.96 -2.41 25.86
CA GLN A 25 69.93 -3.17 26.66
C GLN A 25 70.54 -2.31 27.78
N TYR A 26 70.91 -1.07 27.48
CA TYR A 26 71.42 -0.13 28.48
C TYR A 26 70.38 0.15 29.58
N ILE A 27 69.11 0.39 29.24
CA ILE A 27 68.05 0.64 30.23
C ILE A 27 67.78 -0.62 31.06
N ALA A 28 67.81 -1.81 30.46
CA ALA A 28 67.60 -3.08 31.16
C ALA A 28 68.66 -3.37 32.24
N GLU A 29 69.86 -2.80 32.13
CA GLU A 29 70.92 -2.87 33.14
C GLU A 29 70.66 -1.92 34.34
N HIS A 30 69.71 -0.98 34.22
CA HIS A 30 69.35 0.04 35.22
C HIS A 30 68.00 -0.26 35.91
N LEU A 31 67.91 -1.41 36.59
CA LEU A 31 66.71 -1.86 37.32
C LEU A 31 66.18 -0.85 38.36
N ASP A 32 67.02 0.06 38.86
CA ASP A 32 66.63 1.10 39.82
C ASP A 32 65.65 2.12 39.21
N TRP A 33 65.67 2.33 37.89
CA TRP A 33 64.76 3.24 37.20
C TRP A 33 63.32 2.73 37.20
N ILE A 34 63.13 1.42 37.02
CA ILE A 34 61.82 0.77 37.08
C ILE A 34 61.21 0.95 38.48
N LYS A 35 62.02 0.80 39.55
CA LYS A 35 61.56 1.03 40.93
C LYS A 35 61.13 2.47 41.18
N GLN A 36 61.90 3.45 40.69
CA GLN A 36 61.51 4.86 40.81
C GLN A 36 60.21 5.16 40.08
N VAL A 37 59.98 4.55 38.91
CA VAL A 37 58.72 4.66 38.19
C VAL A 37 57.58 4.01 38.99
N GLU A 38 57.77 2.81 39.55
CA GLU A 38 56.78 2.14 40.41
C GLU A 38 56.44 2.96 41.67
N GLU A 39 57.43 3.63 42.27
CA GLU A 39 57.25 4.49 43.44
C GLU A 39 56.42 5.75 43.13
N VAL A 40 56.61 6.37 41.96
CA VAL A 40 55.93 7.62 41.56
C VAL A 40 54.59 7.35 40.89
N CYS A 41 54.52 6.38 39.98
CA CYS A 41 53.36 6.09 39.14
C CYS A 41 52.48 4.94 39.65
N GLY A 42 52.96 4.16 40.62
CA GLY A 42 52.37 2.87 40.99
C GLY A 42 52.81 1.73 40.06
N PRO A 43 52.34 0.49 40.27
CA PRO A 43 52.65 -0.63 39.38
C PRO A 43 52.13 -0.39 37.95
N PRO A 44 52.69 -1.05 36.92
CA PRO A 44 52.18 -0.95 35.55
C PRO A 44 50.72 -1.44 35.44
N PRO A 45 49.98 -1.04 34.39
CA PRO A 45 50.45 -0.37 33.18
C PRO A 45 50.77 1.13 33.32
N TRP A 46 51.76 1.57 32.55
CA TRP A 46 52.16 2.97 32.43
C TRP A 46 52.00 3.46 31.00
N ILE A 47 51.95 4.77 30.82
CA ILE A 47 52.17 5.38 29.52
C ILE A 47 53.50 6.12 29.50
N ILE A 48 54.34 5.81 28.51
CA ILE A 48 55.59 6.51 28.25
C ILE A 48 55.34 7.47 27.09
N ARG A 49 55.54 8.77 27.34
CA ARG A 49 55.30 9.86 26.38
C ARG A 49 56.58 10.64 26.12
N SER A 50 56.63 11.36 25.00
CA SER A 50 57.68 12.31 24.71
C SER A 50 57.54 13.57 25.59
N ALA A 51 58.67 14.16 25.98
CA ALA A 51 58.77 15.52 26.50
C ALA A 51 59.83 16.24 25.67
N GLY A 52 59.53 17.43 25.15
CA GLY A 52 60.50 18.06 24.25
C GLY A 52 60.06 19.33 23.53
N LEU A 53 60.46 19.44 22.26
CA LEU A 53 60.24 20.59 21.39
C LEU A 53 58.75 20.84 21.11
N GLU A 54 57.93 19.80 21.25
CA GLU A 54 56.48 19.82 21.19
C GLU A 54 55.81 20.61 22.33
N ASP A 55 56.51 20.79 23.47
CA ASP A 55 56.01 21.52 24.64
C ASP A 55 56.54 22.98 24.69
N GLY A 56 57.33 23.40 23.69
CA GLY A 56 57.91 24.73 23.60
C GLY A 56 57.07 25.73 22.77
N ASN A 57 57.45 27.00 22.79
CA ASN A 57 56.68 28.11 22.17
C ASN A 57 56.47 28.03 20.65
N THR A 58 57.10 27.09 19.94
CA THR A 58 56.99 26.92 18.50
C THR A 58 56.22 25.67 18.08
N PHE A 59 55.84 24.78 19.03
CA PHE A 59 54.95 23.64 18.80
C PHE A 59 55.27 22.77 17.57
N VAL A 60 56.57 22.59 17.29
CA VAL A 60 57.02 22.15 15.96
C VAL A 60 56.65 20.69 15.67
N ASN A 61 56.53 19.84 16.70
CA ASN A 61 56.31 18.41 16.52
C ASN A 61 55.32 17.79 17.51
N ALA A 62 54.25 18.52 17.87
CA ALA A 62 53.12 17.89 18.57
C ALA A 62 52.69 16.63 17.80
N GLY A 63 52.22 15.59 18.50
CA GLY A 63 51.70 14.34 17.93
C GLY A 63 52.57 13.54 16.94
N GLY A 64 53.77 14.00 16.59
CA GLY A 64 54.69 13.32 15.68
C GLY A 64 55.54 12.26 16.36
N TYR A 65 55.70 12.35 17.68
CA TYR A 65 56.43 11.39 18.52
C TYR A 65 55.51 10.29 19.05
N ALA A 66 56.08 9.11 19.31
CA ALA A 66 55.31 7.97 19.81
C ALA A 66 54.93 8.17 21.28
N SER A 67 53.72 7.75 21.65
CA SER A 67 53.30 7.56 23.04
C SER A 67 52.84 6.13 23.20
N ILE A 68 53.52 5.34 24.03
CA ILE A 68 53.36 3.88 24.06
C ILE A 68 53.00 3.41 25.47
N ILE A 69 52.01 2.52 25.56
CA ILE A 69 51.60 1.88 26.81
C ILE A 69 52.60 0.76 27.15
N CYS A 70 53.20 0.85 28.34
CA CYS A 70 54.03 -0.20 28.93
C CYS A 70 53.15 -1.08 29.82
N HIS A 71 52.79 -2.27 29.34
CA HIS A 71 51.85 -3.16 30.03
C HIS A 71 52.42 -3.84 31.27
N CYS A 72 53.74 -4.10 31.29
CA CYS A 72 54.41 -4.71 32.43
C CYS A 72 55.84 -4.21 32.56
N SER A 73 56.41 -4.32 33.77
CA SER A 73 57.75 -3.79 34.07
C SER A 73 58.86 -4.43 33.21
N ALA A 74 58.64 -5.64 32.68
CA ALA A 74 59.60 -6.33 31.80
C ALA A 74 59.76 -5.64 30.43
N ASP A 75 58.72 -4.98 29.94
CA ASP A 75 58.71 -4.31 28.63
C ASP A 75 59.21 -2.85 28.71
N PHE A 76 59.52 -2.37 29.92
CA PHE A 76 59.85 -0.97 30.18
C PHE A 76 61.02 -0.48 29.31
N SER A 77 62.11 -1.24 29.26
CA SER A 77 63.32 -0.86 28.52
C SER A 77 63.08 -0.76 27.02
N ASP A 78 62.33 -1.72 26.46
CA ASP A 78 61.99 -1.75 25.03
C ASP A 78 61.02 -0.60 24.70
N THR A 79 60.02 -0.38 25.55
CA THR A 79 59.00 0.66 25.37
C THR A 79 59.60 2.06 25.46
N LEU A 80 60.42 2.33 26.48
CA LEU A 80 61.11 3.61 26.65
C LEU A 80 62.04 3.88 25.47
N SER A 81 62.74 2.85 24.98
CA SER A 81 63.61 2.96 23.80
C SER A 81 62.83 3.28 22.53
N ALA A 82 61.68 2.64 22.32
CA ALA A 82 60.83 2.92 21.18
C ALA A 82 60.34 4.38 21.17
N VAL A 83 59.90 4.90 22.32
CA VAL A 83 59.48 6.30 22.47
C VAL A 83 60.65 7.25 22.22
N ALA A 84 61.80 7.03 22.88
CA ALA A 84 62.97 7.91 22.78
C ALA A 84 63.53 8.00 21.35
N PHE A 85 63.40 6.94 20.55
CA PHE A 85 63.87 6.92 19.15
C PHE A 85 62.76 7.25 18.13
N SER A 86 61.55 7.60 18.57
CA SER A 86 60.46 7.98 17.65
C SER A 86 60.77 9.27 16.87
N GLY A 87 61.70 10.11 17.33
CA GLY A 87 62.17 11.27 16.56
C GLY A 87 62.96 10.95 15.28
N PHE A 88 63.29 9.68 15.05
CA PHE A 88 63.86 9.19 13.78
C PHE A 88 62.79 8.71 12.80
N GLU A 89 61.52 8.69 13.19
CA GLU A 89 60.44 8.30 12.30
C GLU A 89 60.24 9.33 11.17
N PRO A 90 59.95 8.89 9.93
CA PRO A 90 59.81 9.79 8.79
C PRO A 90 58.82 10.93 9.02
N GLN A 91 57.70 10.67 9.69
CA GLN A 91 56.68 11.67 9.98
C GLN A 91 57.21 12.77 10.90
N SER A 92 57.89 12.40 11.99
CA SER A 92 58.55 13.33 12.92
C SER A 92 59.59 14.20 12.21
N ILE A 93 60.36 13.61 11.30
CA ILE A 93 61.40 14.31 10.54
C ILE A 93 60.79 15.34 9.60
N GLU A 94 59.82 14.94 8.78
CA GLU A 94 59.19 15.84 7.82
C GLU A 94 58.42 16.98 8.50
N GLN A 95 57.81 16.70 9.65
CA GLN A 95 57.11 17.73 10.43
C GLN A 95 58.10 18.75 11.04
N GLN A 96 59.24 18.31 11.60
CA GLN A 96 60.31 19.21 12.06
C GLN A 96 60.87 20.07 10.92
N ARG A 97 60.98 19.50 9.70
CA ARG A 97 61.46 20.21 8.51
C ARG A 97 60.58 21.35 8.04
N LEU A 98 59.31 21.40 8.46
CA LEU A 98 58.45 22.55 8.19
C LEU A 98 58.92 23.82 8.89
N SER A 99 59.56 23.69 10.06
CA SER A 99 60.12 24.82 10.81
C SER A 99 61.63 24.97 10.63
N ASP A 100 62.37 23.87 10.47
CA ASP A 100 63.81 23.84 10.21
C ASP A 100 64.13 22.90 9.04
N PRO A 101 64.19 23.41 7.79
CA PRO A 101 64.42 22.58 6.60
C PRO A 101 65.69 21.72 6.64
N ASP A 102 66.70 22.12 7.42
CA ASP A 102 67.99 21.43 7.54
C ASP A 102 68.04 20.46 8.75
N TYR A 103 66.91 20.26 9.43
CA TYR A 103 66.79 19.46 10.65
C TYR A 103 67.40 18.07 10.51
N GLN A 104 68.18 17.68 11.53
CA GLN A 104 68.77 16.36 11.67
C GLN A 104 68.08 15.59 12.82
N PRO A 105 67.62 14.34 12.59
CA PRO A 105 66.92 13.58 13.61
C PRO A 105 67.81 13.23 14.80
N GLN A 106 67.25 13.34 16.00
CA GLN A 106 67.90 13.04 17.28
C GLN A 106 66.95 12.28 18.22
N PRO A 107 67.46 11.53 19.22
CA PRO A 107 66.62 10.97 20.27
C PRO A 107 65.92 12.08 21.07
N ILE A 108 64.72 11.79 21.56
CA ILE A 108 63.89 12.73 22.30
C ILE A 108 63.86 12.41 23.79
N CYS A 109 63.52 13.40 24.63
CA CYS A 109 63.30 13.12 26.05
C CYS A 109 61.94 12.46 26.24
N CYS A 110 61.80 11.66 27.29
CA CYS A 110 60.58 10.94 27.62
C CYS A 110 60.23 11.13 29.09
N PHE A 111 58.95 11.05 29.41
CA PHE A 111 58.47 10.90 30.78
C PHE A 111 57.49 9.74 30.88
N VAL A 112 57.30 9.25 32.11
CA VAL A 112 56.39 8.14 32.42
C VAL A 112 55.26 8.68 33.27
N GLN A 113 54.04 8.31 32.93
CA GLN A 113 52.83 8.61 33.68
C GLN A 113 52.09 7.32 34.01
N LYS A 114 51.37 7.32 35.13
CA LYS A 114 50.36 6.31 35.42
C LYS A 114 49.34 6.27 34.27
N LEU A 115 49.04 5.08 33.75
CA LEU A 115 47.94 4.93 32.81
C LEU A 115 46.61 5.09 33.58
N ILE A 116 45.74 5.98 33.11
CA ILE A 116 44.37 6.06 33.61
C ILE A 116 43.62 4.94 32.89
N GLU A 117 43.35 3.85 33.61
CA GLU A 117 42.68 2.67 33.08
C GLU A 117 41.17 2.79 33.17
N ASP A 118 40.51 2.16 32.21
CA ASP A 118 39.08 1.95 32.18
C ASP A 118 38.75 0.83 33.19
N ALA A 119 38.78 1.13 34.49
CA ALA A 119 38.32 0.19 35.51
C ALA A 119 36.80 0.16 35.45
N PRO A 120 36.15 -0.94 35.02
CA PRO A 120 34.70 -1.00 35.02
C PRO A 120 34.25 -0.92 36.48
N SER A 121 33.55 0.16 36.83
CA SER A 121 32.71 0.20 38.01
C SER A 121 31.73 -0.96 37.90
N GLU A 122 31.94 -2.03 38.69
CA GLU A 122 31.16 -3.28 38.78
C GLU A 122 29.97 -3.38 37.81
N GLY A 123 30.26 -3.67 36.54
CA GLY A 123 29.25 -3.66 35.47
C GLY A 123 29.90 -3.78 34.10
N ILE A 124 29.19 -4.43 33.17
CA ILE A 124 29.61 -4.50 31.76
C ILE A 124 29.58 -3.06 31.21
N PRO A 125 30.71 -2.50 30.72
CA PRO A 125 30.70 -1.14 30.20
C PRO A 125 29.73 -1.06 29.01
N PRO A 126 28.85 -0.04 28.96
CA PRO A 126 27.90 0.10 27.86
C PRO A 126 28.66 0.27 26.54
N ILE A 127 28.28 -0.51 25.52
CA ILE A 127 28.84 -0.39 24.17
C ILE A 127 28.40 0.96 23.59
N VAL A 128 29.27 1.96 23.64
CA VAL A 128 29.03 3.27 23.04
C VAL A 128 29.19 3.16 21.53
N ASN A 129 28.18 3.62 20.78
CA ASN A 129 28.22 3.60 19.32
C ASN A 129 29.35 4.52 18.81
N SER A 130 30.09 4.13 17.78
CA SER A 130 31.17 4.93 17.20
C SER A 130 30.72 6.29 16.64
N LEU A 131 29.42 6.45 16.38
CA LEU A 131 28.79 7.70 15.95
C LEU A 131 28.40 8.62 17.12
N GLN A 132 28.41 8.12 18.36
CA GLN A 132 28.12 8.90 19.56
C GLN A 132 29.35 9.62 20.06
N SER A 133 29.12 10.80 20.63
CA SER A 133 30.13 11.69 21.19
C SER A 133 29.70 12.16 22.58
N PRO A 134 30.64 12.41 23.51
CA PRO A 134 30.28 12.76 24.89
C PRO A 134 29.59 14.11 25.00
N TYR A 135 28.65 14.26 25.92
CA TYR A 135 28.04 15.54 26.27
C TYR A 135 28.09 15.77 27.78
N LEU A 136 28.68 16.89 28.16
CA LEU A 136 28.72 17.37 29.54
C LEU A 136 27.60 18.38 29.75
N ILE A 137 26.83 18.19 30.82
CA ILE A 137 25.90 19.24 31.24
C ILE A 137 26.64 20.52 31.60
N THR A 138 25.93 21.65 31.47
CA THR A 138 26.46 23.00 31.66
C THR A 138 27.31 23.15 32.92
N ASN A 139 26.84 22.67 34.07
CA ASN A 139 27.56 22.80 35.33
C ASN A 139 28.92 22.09 35.32
N THR A 140 29.00 20.89 34.74
CA THR A 140 30.25 20.13 34.66
C THR A 140 31.23 20.78 33.70
N CYS A 141 30.74 21.26 32.55
CA CYS A 141 31.57 21.99 31.59
C CYS A 141 32.11 23.30 32.18
N HIS A 142 31.28 24.06 32.90
CA HIS A 142 31.72 25.26 33.63
C HIS A 142 32.75 24.95 34.72
N ASN A 143 32.59 23.85 35.45
CA ASN A 143 33.59 23.43 36.43
C ASN A 143 34.94 23.14 35.77
N LEU A 144 34.96 22.48 34.61
CA LEU A 144 36.19 22.25 33.85
C LEU A 144 36.81 23.58 33.37
N CYS A 145 36.01 24.52 32.85
CA CYS A 145 36.49 25.84 32.42
C CYS A 145 37.11 26.64 33.58
N LYS A 146 36.54 26.56 34.80
CA LYS A 146 37.12 27.17 36.00
C LYS A 146 38.50 26.59 36.36
N ILE A 147 38.70 25.28 36.17
CA ILE A 147 40.00 24.66 36.39
C ILE A 147 40.99 25.16 35.32
N ILE A 148 40.56 25.26 34.06
CA ILE A 148 41.39 25.79 32.96
C ILE A 148 41.79 27.26 33.22
N GLU A 149 40.90 28.07 33.77
CA GLU A 149 41.22 29.45 34.18
C GLU A 149 42.34 29.50 35.24
N GLN A 150 42.32 28.59 36.21
CA GLN A 150 43.40 28.47 37.19
C GLN A 150 44.72 28.05 36.52
N LEU A 151 44.68 27.21 35.48
CA LEU A 151 45.87 26.84 34.71
C LEU A 151 46.44 28.03 33.94
N HIS A 152 45.61 28.84 33.28
CA HIS A 152 46.05 30.07 32.62
C HIS A 152 46.78 31.00 33.61
N GLN A 153 46.25 31.14 34.82
CA GLN A 153 46.89 31.93 35.88
C GLN A 153 48.21 31.30 36.34
N TYR A 154 48.25 29.98 36.50
CA TYR A 154 49.44 29.25 36.98
C TYR A 154 50.60 29.30 35.96
N PHE A 155 50.32 29.04 34.69
CA PHE A 155 51.33 29.04 33.62
C PHE A 155 51.64 30.43 33.06
N SER A 156 50.80 31.44 33.34
CA SER A 156 50.92 32.80 32.80
C SER A 156 50.91 32.89 31.27
N GLU A 157 50.18 31.99 30.62
CA GLU A 157 50.04 31.92 29.17
C GLU A 157 48.71 32.50 28.69
N ALA A 158 48.75 33.33 27.65
CA ALA A 158 47.55 33.94 27.06
C ALA A 158 46.68 32.92 26.32
N ALA A 159 47.29 31.87 25.78
CA ALA A 159 46.63 30.79 25.06
C ALA A 159 47.17 29.44 25.56
N LEU A 160 46.29 28.50 25.86
CA LEU A 160 46.64 27.17 26.35
C LEU A 160 46.02 26.08 25.48
N ASP A 161 46.78 25.01 25.32
CA ASP A 161 46.36 23.70 24.84
C ASP A 161 46.45 22.73 26.01
N THR A 162 45.32 22.12 26.35
CA THR A 162 45.18 21.25 27.53
C THR A 162 44.57 19.92 27.15
N GLU A 163 45.12 18.84 27.69
CA GLU A 163 44.64 17.48 27.50
C GLU A 163 44.16 16.91 28.84
N TRP A 164 42.96 16.33 28.83
CA TRP A 164 42.31 15.80 30.02
C TRP A 164 41.75 14.41 29.77
N VAL A 165 41.58 13.67 30.86
CA VAL A 165 40.83 12.40 30.88
C VAL A 165 39.78 12.49 31.97
N LEU A 166 38.53 12.24 31.63
CA LEU A 166 37.40 12.18 32.56
C LEU A 166 37.03 10.71 32.78
N GLU A 167 36.92 10.30 34.03
CA GLU A 167 36.27 9.03 34.39
C GLU A 167 34.76 9.27 34.44
N THR A 168 34.01 8.47 33.69
CA THR A 168 32.56 8.62 33.56
C THR A 168 31.80 7.31 33.67
N ASP A 169 30.48 7.41 33.81
CA ASP A 169 29.54 6.29 33.75
C ASP A 169 29.52 5.52 32.40
N HIS A 170 30.24 6.02 31.38
CA HIS A 170 30.41 5.40 30.07
C HIS A 170 31.87 5.09 29.74
N GLY A 171 32.71 4.94 30.77
CA GLY A 171 34.15 4.73 30.64
C GLY A 171 34.92 6.04 30.52
N LEU A 172 36.13 5.99 29.97
CA LEU A 172 36.97 7.18 29.83
C LEU A 172 36.50 8.12 28.72
N VAL A 173 36.48 9.43 29.01
CA VAL A 173 36.30 10.50 28.01
C VAL A 173 37.58 11.32 27.94
N SER A 174 38.19 11.38 26.75
CA SER A 174 39.33 12.28 26.52
C SER A 174 38.84 13.67 26.15
N VAL A 175 39.55 14.70 26.59
CA VAL A 175 39.24 16.10 26.29
C VAL A 175 40.49 16.82 25.79
N THR A 176 40.35 17.58 24.71
CA THR A 176 41.36 18.55 24.27
C THR A 176 40.76 19.95 24.33
N GLY A 177 41.40 20.86 25.05
CA GLY A 177 40.92 22.22 25.25
C GLY A 177 41.89 23.25 24.69
N LEU A 178 41.39 24.10 23.78
CA LEU A 178 42.12 25.25 23.23
C LEU A 178 41.44 26.52 23.72
N THR A 179 42.12 27.23 24.62
CA THR A 179 41.52 28.32 25.40
C THR A 179 42.39 29.56 25.43
N LEU A 180 41.73 30.71 25.56
CA LEU A 180 42.32 32.04 25.67
C LEU A 180 41.92 32.65 27.01
N ASN A 181 42.87 33.30 27.66
CA ASN A 181 42.60 34.11 28.84
C ASN A 181 42.29 35.55 28.45
N GLY A 182 41.09 36.02 28.78
CA GLY A 182 40.63 37.39 28.55
C GLY A 182 40.34 38.15 29.83
N THR A 183 40.00 39.44 29.71
CA THR A 183 39.63 40.30 30.86
C THR A 183 38.34 39.86 31.56
N GLU A 184 37.45 39.17 30.83
CA GLU A 184 36.15 38.70 31.33
C GLU A 184 36.19 37.23 31.78
N GLY A 185 37.33 36.55 31.64
CA GLY A 185 37.52 35.13 31.93
C GLY A 185 38.02 34.34 30.72
N VAL A 186 37.97 33.01 30.85
CA VAL A 186 38.43 32.09 29.80
C VAL A 186 37.38 31.90 28.72
N ARG A 187 37.81 31.97 27.45
CA ARG A 187 36.99 31.57 26.29
C ARG A 187 37.73 30.57 25.42
N GLY A 188 37.01 29.70 24.73
CA GLY A 188 37.63 28.71 23.86
C GLY A 188 36.76 27.53 23.49
N GLU A 189 37.41 26.49 22.94
CA GLU A 189 36.78 25.27 22.45
C GLU A 189 37.31 24.06 23.23
N LEU A 190 36.39 23.20 23.67
CA LEU A 190 36.70 21.94 24.35
C LEU A 190 36.15 20.78 23.51
N ALA A 191 37.01 19.96 22.94
CA ALA A 191 36.60 18.77 22.20
C ALA A 191 36.61 17.53 23.08
N PHE A 192 35.57 16.70 22.96
CA PHE A 192 35.38 15.49 23.75
C PHE A 192 35.28 14.27 22.84
N GLY A 193 35.90 13.17 23.27
CA GLY A 193 35.84 11.87 22.60
C GLY A 193 35.75 10.70 23.59
N PHE A 194 35.07 9.62 23.19
CA PHE A 194 35.00 8.40 23.99
C PHE A 194 36.27 7.54 23.82
N GLY A 195 36.83 7.13 24.96
CA GLY A 195 38.03 6.32 25.08
C GLY A 195 39.31 7.14 25.15
N PHE A 196 40.40 6.43 25.40
CA PHE A 196 41.74 7.00 25.54
C PHE A 196 42.23 7.71 24.27
N ALA A 197 42.75 8.94 24.42
CA ALA A 197 43.31 9.80 23.37
C ALA A 197 42.39 10.13 22.17
N SER A 198 41.09 9.89 22.30
CA SER A 198 40.11 10.01 21.22
C SER A 198 39.78 11.46 20.84
N ALA A 199 40.01 12.43 21.73
CA ALA A 199 39.88 13.85 21.41
C ALA A 199 41.07 14.36 20.56
N GLN A 200 42.24 13.73 20.71
CA GLN A 200 43.49 14.09 20.04
C GLN A 200 43.65 13.39 18.69
N SER A 201 43.22 12.12 18.61
CA SER A 201 43.31 11.28 17.41
C SER A 201 42.03 10.45 17.25
N PRO A 202 40.91 11.08 16.83
CA PRO A 202 39.60 10.43 16.79
C PRO A 202 39.51 9.25 15.80
N GLY A 203 40.34 9.23 14.77
CA GLY A 203 40.22 8.27 13.67
C GLY A 203 38.87 8.40 12.98
N SER A 204 38.03 7.36 13.06
CA SER A 204 36.66 7.34 12.53
C SER A 204 35.57 7.63 13.57
N ARG A 205 35.93 7.88 14.85
CA ARG A 205 34.96 8.13 15.93
C ARG A 205 34.44 9.56 15.89
N ALA A 206 33.19 9.75 16.30
CA ALA A 206 32.59 11.06 16.43
C ALA A 206 33.08 11.78 17.70
N ASN A 207 33.45 13.05 17.55
CA ASN A 207 33.73 13.96 18.67
C ASN A 207 32.67 15.05 18.75
N SER A 208 32.49 15.60 19.94
CA SER A 208 31.68 16.79 20.19
C SER A 208 32.58 17.95 20.61
N VAL A 209 32.13 19.18 20.43
CA VAL A 209 32.86 20.38 20.84
C VAL A 209 31.94 21.31 21.60
N ALA A 210 32.38 21.76 22.77
CA ALA A 210 31.75 22.83 23.52
C ALA A 210 32.51 24.13 23.32
N TYR A 211 31.82 25.15 22.81
CA TYR A 211 32.32 26.51 22.67
C TYR A 211 31.86 27.34 23.86
N HIS A 212 32.83 27.87 24.61
CA HIS A 212 32.57 28.59 25.85
C HIS A 212 33.01 30.05 25.75
N TRP A 213 32.15 30.93 26.25
CA TRP A 213 32.46 32.32 26.58
C TRP A 213 32.02 32.61 28.02
N PRO A 214 32.74 33.45 28.78
CA PRO A 214 32.38 33.81 30.16
C PRO A 214 31.00 34.46 30.29
N THR A 215 30.58 35.17 29.25
CA THR A 215 29.31 35.91 29.17
C THR A 215 28.11 35.04 28.83
N LEU A 216 28.33 33.80 28.36
CA LEU A 216 27.25 32.87 28.04
C LEU A 216 26.75 32.14 29.27
N THR A 217 25.43 31.98 29.36
CA THR A 217 24.81 31.18 30.44
C THR A 217 25.11 29.69 30.32
N SER A 218 25.38 29.19 29.12
CA SER A 218 25.94 27.87 28.89
C SER A 218 26.74 27.80 27.58
N PRO A 219 27.65 26.82 27.43
CA PRO A 219 28.37 26.61 26.18
C PRO A 219 27.44 26.31 25.01
N LEU A 220 27.85 26.72 23.81
CA LEU A 220 27.27 26.23 22.56
C LEU A 220 27.90 24.90 22.20
N TRP A 221 27.14 24.01 21.58
CA TRP A 221 27.60 22.66 21.29
C TRP A 221 27.58 22.36 19.80
N TYR A 222 28.60 21.65 19.37
CA TYR A 222 28.68 20.99 18.07
C TYR A 222 28.79 19.48 18.28
N GLY A 223 28.00 18.72 17.51
CA GLY A 223 28.00 17.25 17.51
C GLY A 223 26.65 16.72 17.01
N LYS A 224 26.65 15.52 16.41
CA LYS A 224 25.42 14.92 15.84
C LYS A 224 24.69 14.01 16.83
N GLN A 225 25.39 13.07 17.45
CA GLN A 225 24.81 12.18 18.46
C GLN A 225 25.52 12.39 19.78
N LEU A 226 24.89 13.14 20.67
CA LEU A 226 25.44 13.53 21.96
C LEU A 226 24.93 12.56 23.03
N ARG A 227 25.84 11.88 23.72
CA ARG A 227 25.52 11.01 24.84
C ARG A 227 25.86 11.76 26.13
N ARG A 228 24.85 12.05 26.95
CA ARG A 228 25.09 12.66 28.26
C ARG A 228 25.91 11.70 29.13
N VAL A 229 26.97 12.21 29.74
CA VAL A 229 27.81 11.45 30.67
C VAL A 229 27.80 12.06 32.06
N HIS A 230 27.92 11.22 33.08
CA HIS A 230 28.19 11.64 34.45
C HIS A 230 29.70 11.56 34.70
N VAL A 231 30.29 12.67 35.17
CA VAL A 231 31.74 12.73 35.44
C VAL A 231 31.98 12.47 36.91
N ASP A 232 32.68 11.37 37.21
CA ASP A 232 33.08 11.00 38.56
C ASP A 232 34.41 11.67 38.93
N LYS A 233 35.34 11.73 37.98
CA LYS A 233 36.69 12.27 38.20
C LYS A 233 37.27 12.96 36.97
N ILE A 234 38.08 14.00 37.21
CA ILE A 234 38.77 14.78 36.18
C ILE A 234 40.29 14.66 36.40
N TRP A 235 41.01 14.29 35.36
CA TRP A 235 42.48 14.22 35.34
C TRP A 235 43.05 15.18 34.31
N LEU A 236 43.99 16.02 34.73
CA LEU A 236 44.85 16.76 33.81
C LEU A 236 45.98 15.84 33.35
N VAL A 237 46.12 15.68 32.04
CA VAL A 237 47.18 14.85 31.42
C VAL A 237 48.35 15.72 30.98
N GLN A 238 48.06 16.83 30.30
CA GLN A 238 49.06 17.74 29.75
C GLN A 238 48.49 19.16 29.65
N ALA A 239 49.34 20.16 29.86
CA ALA A 239 49.02 21.57 29.61
C ALA A 239 50.25 22.23 28.97
N ARG A 240 50.04 22.96 27.88
CA ARG A 240 51.10 23.57 27.08
C ARG A 240 50.60 24.89 26.45
N PRO A 241 51.48 25.81 26.03
CA PRO A 241 51.04 27.06 25.37
C PRO A 241 50.23 26.79 24.09
N ALA A 242 49.53 27.76 23.49
CA ALA A 242 48.85 27.57 22.20
C ALA A 242 49.06 28.77 21.27
N PRO A 243 50.31 29.02 20.84
CA PRO A 243 50.66 30.21 20.09
C PRO A 243 49.89 30.28 18.76
N GLY A 244 49.23 31.42 18.51
CA GLY A 244 48.47 31.65 17.28
C GLY A 244 47.02 31.17 17.30
N TYR A 245 46.54 30.60 18.42
CA TYR A 245 45.11 30.37 18.59
C TYR A 245 44.35 31.70 18.74
N ALA A 246 43.28 31.85 17.96
CA ALA A 246 42.38 32.99 18.00
C ALA A 246 40.97 32.54 17.60
N LEU A 247 39.98 32.90 18.41
CA LEU A 247 38.56 32.56 18.24
C LEU A 247 37.81 33.64 17.45
N GLU A 248 38.09 34.92 17.73
CA GLU A 248 37.64 36.07 16.94
C GLU A 248 38.76 36.57 16.02
N ARG A 249 38.46 36.90 14.75
CA ARG A 249 39.46 37.32 13.76
C ARG A 249 38.97 38.46 12.87
N GLN A 250 39.90 39.32 12.46
CA GLN A 250 39.72 40.18 11.29
C GLN A 250 40.14 39.40 10.04
N VAL A 251 39.24 39.28 9.07
CA VAL A 251 39.47 38.53 7.83
C VAL A 251 39.11 39.37 6.61
N GLU A 252 39.76 39.07 5.50
CA GLU A 252 39.42 39.63 4.19
C GLU A 252 38.45 38.66 3.49
N GLN A 253 37.29 39.11 3.04
CA GLN A 253 36.34 38.31 2.26
C GLN A 253 36.24 38.84 0.83
N LEU A 254 35.81 38.00 -0.11
CA LEU A 254 35.54 38.42 -1.49
C LEU A 254 34.35 39.39 -1.55
N THR A 255 34.45 40.43 -2.38
CA THR A 255 33.32 41.34 -2.65
C THR A 255 32.16 40.59 -3.31
N SER A 256 30.93 41.09 -3.15
CA SER A 256 29.73 40.48 -3.76
C SER A 256 29.81 40.41 -5.29
N GLU A 257 30.49 41.38 -5.92
CA GLU A 257 30.71 41.42 -7.37
C GLU A 257 31.62 40.26 -7.81
N VAL A 258 32.76 40.07 -7.14
CA VAL A 258 33.69 38.96 -7.43
C VAL A 258 33.05 37.61 -7.15
N LYS A 259 32.28 37.47 -6.07
CA LYS A 259 31.51 36.24 -5.77
C LYS A 259 30.55 35.88 -6.91
N THR A 260 29.88 36.89 -7.49
CA THR A 260 28.95 36.71 -8.61
C THR A 260 29.69 36.29 -9.89
N ASP A 261 30.83 36.89 -10.18
CA ASP A 261 31.62 36.57 -11.37
C ASP A 261 32.27 35.18 -11.28
N LEU A 262 32.78 34.80 -10.10
CA LEU A 262 33.27 33.45 -9.85
C LEU A 262 32.15 32.41 -10.01
N ALA A 263 30.95 32.68 -9.50
CA ALA A 263 29.80 31.78 -9.64
C ALA A 263 29.33 31.59 -11.09
N ARG A 264 29.61 32.54 -12.00
CA ARG A 264 29.29 32.42 -13.43
C ARG A 264 30.27 31.54 -14.21
N CYS A 265 31.55 31.50 -13.81
CA CYS A 265 32.61 30.83 -14.57
C CYS A 265 33.26 29.64 -13.87
N MET A 266 32.92 29.38 -12.60
CA MET A 266 33.44 28.26 -11.80
C MET A 266 32.28 27.47 -11.19
N GLN A 267 32.53 26.21 -10.86
CA GLN A 267 31.54 25.40 -10.15
C GLN A 267 31.56 25.75 -8.66
N VAL A 268 30.41 26.12 -8.12
CA VAL A 268 30.24 26.53 -6.72
C VAL A 268 29.80 25.33 -5.90
N PHE A 269 30.51 25.06 -4.80
CA PHE A 269 30.16 23.98 -3.88
C PHE A 269 30.07 24.47 -2.44
N PRO A 270 29.05 24.02 -1.69
CA PRO A 270 28.94 24.33 -0.28
C PRO A 270 30.04 23.60 0.51
N VAL A 271 30.70 24.31 1.42
CA VAL A 271 31.76 23.79 2.28
C VAL A 271 31.65 24.39 3.68
N ALA A 272 31.97 23.62 4.71
CA ALA A 272 31.98 24.10 6.09
C ALA A 272 33.42 24.26 6.56
N ALA A 273 33.87 25.47 6.88
CA ALA A 273 35.23 25.67 7.36
C ALA A 273 35.41 25.04 8.76
N LEU A 274 36.44 24.20 8.89
CA LEU A 274 36.95 23.71 10.17
C LEU A 274 38.06 24.62 10.69
N LEU A 275 38.95 25.05 9.80
CA LEU A 275 39.96 26.07 10.04
C LEU A 275 39.79 27.16 8.99
N HIS A 276 39.39 28.35 9.41
CA HIS A 276 39.04 29.43 8.49
C HIS A 276 40.28 30.09 7.85
N PRO A 277 40.19 30.50 6.57
CA PRO A 277 41.19 31.35 5.93
C PRO A 277 41.23 32.74 6.58
N THR A 278 42.38 33.42 6.46
CA THR A 278 42.50 34.84 6.86
C THR A 278 42.28 35.81 5.71
N LYS A 279 42.45 35.33 4.47
CA LYS A 279 42.22 36.07 3.23
C LYS A 279 41.81 35.10 2.12
N PRO A 280 41.09 35.56 1.09
CA PRO A 280 40.72 34.72 -0.02
C PRO A 280 41.97 34.34 -0.82
N ALA A 281 41.97 33.14 -1.37
CA ALA A 281 43.14 32.60 -2.05
C ALA A 281 42.75 31.74 -3.25
N LEU A 282 43.60 31.78 -4.27
CA LEU A 282 43.51 30.96 -5.49
C LEU A 282 44.73 30.04 -5.56
N GLY A 283 44.49 28.74 -5.67
CA GLY A 283 45.58 27.77 -5.77
C GLY A 283 45.08 26.33 -5.92
N ALA A 284 45.98 25.40 -5.60
CA ALA A 284 45.69 23.97 -5.53
C ALA A 284 45.08 23.61 -4.17
N PHE A 285 44.51 22.41 -4.06
CA PHE A 285 43.96 21.89 -2.81
C PHE A 285 44.34 20.43 -2.59
N LEU A 286 44.27 19.99 -1.34
CA LEU A 286 44.40 18.61 -0.93
C LEU A 286 43.03 18.09 -0.46
N SER A 287 42.69 16.84 -0.79
CA SER A 287 41.45 16.22 -0.33
C SER A 287 41.65 14.79 0.16
N THR A 288 41.16 14.46 1.37
CA THR A 288 41.28 13.14 2.03
C THR A 288 40.06 12.86 2.91
N SER A 289 39.83 11.62 3.35
CA SER A 289 38.63 11.33 4.17
C SER A 289 38.75 11.89 5.59
N THR A 290 39.93 11.78 6.21
CA THR A 290 40.19 12.28 7.57
C THR A 290 41.26 13.37 7.57
N LEU A 291 41.19 14.24 8.57
CA LEU A 291 42.16 15.31 8.77
C LEU A 291 43.57 14.81 9.08
N ASP A 292 43.69 13.70 9.83
CA ASP A 292 44.98 13.05 10.09
C ASP A 292 45.65 12.47 8.84
N ASP A 293 44.87 11.88 7.91
CA ASP A 293 45.39 11.44 6.60
C ASP A 293 45.80 12.65 5.75
N ALA A 294 45.04 13.75 5.79
CA ALA A 294 45.42 14.99 5.12
C ALA A 294 46.78 15.49 5.60
N TRP A 295 47.02 15.52 6.91
CA TRP A 295 48.32 15.93 7.46
C TRP A 295 49.45 15.00 7.01
N SER A 296 49.22 13.68 7.11
CA SER A 296 50.19 12.67 6.65
C SER A 296 50.52 12.78 5.16
N ARG A 297 49.56 13.18 4.31
CA ARG A 297 49.81 13.44 2.89
C ARG A 297 50.52 14.77 2.67
N TYR A 298 50.13 15.83 3.37
CA TYR A 298 50.76 17.14 3.29
C TYR A 298 52.28 17.07 3.57
N LEU A 299 52.68 16.33 4.61
CA LEU A 299 54.10 16.12 4.95
C LEU A 299 54.90 15.40 3.85
N ARG A 300 54.25 14.60 3.00
CA ARG A 300 54.91 13.87 1.90
C ARG A 300 55.01 14.69 0.60
N LEU A 301 54.39 15.87 0.54
CA LEU A 301 54.47 16.75 -0.62
C LEU A 301 55.80 17.48 -0.66
N SER A 302 56.32 17.74 -1.87
CA SER A 302 57.50 18.59 -2.00
C SER A 302 57.21 20.04 -1.55
N PRO A 303 58.20 20.79 -1.05
CA PRO A 303 58.02 22.19 -0.65
C PRO A 303 57.40 23.07 -1.75
N SER A 304 57.73 22.79 -3.01
CA SER A 304 57.16 23.50 -4.16
C SER A 304 55.65 23.30 -4.28
N VAL A 305 55.14 22.09 -4.00
CA VAL A 305 53.71 21.77 -4.07
C VAL A 305 52.99 22.31 -2.82
N GLN A 306 53.59 22.17 -1.63
CA GLN A 306 53.06 22.72 -0.38
C GLN A 306 52.78 24.22 -0.51
N SER A 307 53.69 24.98 -1.13
CA SER A 307 53.53 26.43 -1.33
C SER A 307 52.38 26.84 -2.28
N THR A 308 51.83 25.90 -3.06
CA THR A 308 50.71 26.15 -3.98
C THR A 308 49.34 25.79 -3.40
N LEU A 309 49.32 25.10 -2.26
CA LEU A 309 48.08 24.71 -1.59
C LEU A 309 47.44 25.91 -0.92
N VAL A 310 46.14 26.09 -1.14
CA VAL A 310 45.33 27.13 -0.50
C VAL A 310 44.22 26.57 0.38
N ALA A 311 43.94 25.27 0.30
CA ALA A 311 42.89 24.61 1.07
C ALA A 311 43.13 23.11 1.26
N VAL A 312 42.55 22.58 2.32
CA VAL A 312 42.41 21.14 2.58
C VAL A 312 40.93 20.81 2.74
N PHE A 313 40.47 19.74 2.10
CA PHE A 313 39.10 19.26 2.19
C PHE A 313 39.05 17.87 2.81
N VAL A 314 38.23 17.68 3.85
CA VAL A 314 38.09 16.41 4.56
C VAL A 314 36.63 16.08 4.89
N GLU A 315 36.31 14.79 5.10
CA GLU A 315 34.95 14.36 5.46
C GLU A 315 34.72 14.43 6.98
N SER A 316 35.79 14.21 7.76
CA SER A 316 35.74 14.24 9.23
C SER A 316 37.03 14.77 9.86
N GLY A 317 36.87 15.47 10.98
CA GLY A 317 37.94 15.96 11.84
C GLY A 317 37.43 17.07 12.76
N VAL A 318 38.17 17.37 13.84
CA VAL A 318 37.90 18.53 14.72
C VAL A 318 39.09 19.48 14.75
N ALA A 319 38.83 20.79 14.89
CA ALA A 319 39.86 21.82 14.79
C ALA A 319 40.93 21.71 15.90
N SER A 320 40.56 21.11 17.02
CA SER A 320 41.39 20.92 18.20
C SER A 320 42.06 19.55 18.27
N GLU A 321 41.88 18.68 17.26
CA GLU A 321 42.68 17.46 17.18
C GLU A 321 44.10 17.80 16.73
N HIS A 322 45.00 16.83 16.85
CA HIS A 322 46.41 17.06 16.57
C HIS A 322 46.67 17.64 15.16
N ALA A 323 46.12 17.00 14.11
CA ALA A 323 46.28 17.47 12.73
C ALA A 323 45.67 18.87 12.50
N GLY A 324 44.58 19.21 13.21
CA GLY A 324 43.98 20.55 13.17
C GLY A 324 44.90 21.62 13.75
N ILE A 325 45.56 21.32 14.88
CA ILE A 325 46.57 22.22 15.47
C ILE A 325 47.74 22.42 14.49
N MET A 326 48.17 21.36 13.80
CA MET A 326 49.27 21.46 12.83
C MET A 326 48.92 22.29 11.60
N PHE A 327 47.76 22.07 10.97
CA PHE A 327 47.33 22.91 9.83
C PHE A 327 47.15 24.37 10.21
N ARG A 328 46.71 24.65 11.45
CA ARG A 328 46.60 26.01 11.99
C ARG A 328 47.95 26.73 12.02
N GLN A 329 49.02 26.04 12.43
CA GLN A 329 50.38 26.62 12.41
C GLN A 329 50.86 26.92 11.00
N GLN A 330 50.56 26.04 10.05
CA GLN A 330 50.86 26.24 8.64
C GLN A 330 49.99 27.33 7.99
N LYS A 331 49.02 27.88 8.73
CA LYS A 331 48.03 28.87 8.26
C LYS A 331 47.27 28.38 7.03
N LEU A 332 47.08 27.06 6.90
CA LEU A 332 46.37 26.43 5.80
C LEU A 332 44.94 26.11 6.24
N PRO A 333 43.92 26.68 5.57
CA PRO A 333 42.54 26.44 5.96
C PRO A 333 42.07 25.03 5.61
N VAL A 334 41.12 24.53 6.40
CA VAL A 334 40.59 23.17 6.31
C VAL A 334 39.06 23.26 6.25
N PHE A 335 38.45 22.49 5.38
CA PHE A 335 37.01 22.47 5.14
C PHE A 335 36.44 21.05 5.22
N LEU A 336 35.28 20.93 5.88
CA LEU A 336 34.47 19.72 5.92
C LEU A 336 33.55 19.66 4.69
N THR A 337 33.64 18.57 3.92
CA THR A 337 32.76 18.26 2.80
C THR A 337 32.85 16.76 2.45
N GLN A 338 31.81 16.19 1.84
CA GLN A 338 31.90 14.85 1.28
C GLN A 338 32.81 14.87 0.06
N LEU A 339 33.76 13.94 -0.03
CA LEU A 339 34.74 13.92 -1.12
C LEU A 339 34.09 13.68 -2.48
N ALA A 340 32.97 12.94 -2.51
CA ALA A 340 32.18 12.71 -3.73
C ALA A 340 31.66 14.01 -4.36
N ASN A 341 31.57 15.10 -3.58
CA ASN A 341 31.09 16.39 -4.05
C ASN A 341 32.21 17.27 -4.61
N ILE A 342 33.48 16.90 -4.42
CA ILE A 342 34.61 17.70 -4.89
C ILE A 342 34.89 17.37 -6.36
N PRO A 343 34.87 18.36 -7.28
CA PRO A 343 35.20 18.13 -8.69
C PRO A 343 36.68 17.75 -8.87
N ALA A 344 36.94 16.85 -9.82
CA ALA A 344 38.30 16.44 -10.19
C ALA A 344 39.01 17.52 -11.05
N VAL A 345 39.25 18.70 -10.47
CA VAL A 345 39.86 19.85 -11.13
C VAL A 345 41.02 20.43 -10.29
N PRO A 346 42.02 21.11 -10.90
CA PRO A 346 43.25 21.48 -10.21
C PRO A 346 43.22 22.84 -9.48
N TRP A 347 42.21 23.69 -9.70
CA TRP A 347 42.14 25.03 -9.12
C TRP A 347 40.91 25.22 -8.25
N VAL A 348 41.12 25.85 -7.09
CA VAL A 348 40.06 26.32 -6.19
C VAL A 348 40.28 27.78 -5.81
N VAL A 349 39.19 28.54 -5.74
CA VAL A 349 39.12 29.82 -5.01
C VAL A 349 38.33 29.60 -3.74
N ILE A 350 38.89 30.06 -2.63
CA ILE A 350 38.27 30.00 -1.31
C ILE A 350 37.99 31.41 -0.83
N ASP A 351 36.75 31.64 -0.38
CA ASP A 351 36.40 32.83 0.39
C ASP A 351 36.68 32.61 1.89
N SER A 352 36.99 33.68 2.63
CA SER A 352 37.34 33.57 4.05
C SER A 352 36.12 33.42 4.97
N VAL A 353 34.95 33.88 4.51
CA VAL A 353 33.70 33.90 5.30
C VAL A 353 32.60 33.08 4.63
N GLY A 354 32.63 32.94 3.31
CA GLY A 354 31.68 32.14 2.56
C GLY A 354 31.76 30.63 2.84
N GLU A 355 30.60 30.00 2.97
CA GLU A 355 30.43 28.53 2.97
C GLU A 355 30.53 27.96 1.54
N GLN A 356 31.31 28.59 0.67
CA GLN A 356 31.39 28.23 -0.74
C GLN A 356 32.83 28.16 -1.23
N ALA A 357 33.16 27.09 -1.92
CA ALA A 357 34.40 26.92 -2.66
C ALA A 357 34.10 26.90 -4.16
N TYR A 358 34.95 27.58 -4.94
CA TYR A 358 34.77 27.75 -6.39
C TYR A 358 35.83 26.93 -7.12
N PHE A 359 35.42 25.96 -7.91
CA PHE A 359 36.31 24.98 -8.56
C PHE A 359 36.37 25.18 -10.08
N SER A 360 37.56 25.06 -10.68
CA SER A 360 37.75 25.17 -12.14
C SER A 360 38.90 24.33 -12.67
N THR A 361 38.75 23.89 -13.93
CA THR A 361 39.82 23.23 -14.71
C THR A 361 40.94 24.19 -15.12
N GLN A 362 40.64 25.49 -15.26
CA GLN A 362 41.58 26.54 -15.65
C GLN A 362 41.71 27.60 -14.55
N LYS A 363 42.91 28.17 -14.42
CA LYS A 363 43.16 29.27 -13.48
C LYS A 363 42.28 30.48 -13.89
N PRO A 364 41.36 30.96 -13.04
CA PRO A 364 40.52 32.11 -13.37
C PRO A 364 41.38 33.37 -13.55
N LEU A 365 41.06 34.18 -14.56
CA LEU A 365 41.66 35.50 -14.81
C LEU A 365 40.84 36.61 -14.14
N ILE A 366 40.37 36.36 -12.91
CA ILE A 366 39.60 37.30 -12.09
C ILE A 366 40.51 37.78 -10.96
N GLU A 367 40.63 39.09 -10.80
CA GLU A 367 41.34 39.68 -9.67
C GLU A 367 40.49 39.53 -8.41
N LEU A 368 41.04 38.95 -7.35
CA LEU A 368 40.33 38.70 -6.09
C LEU A 368 40.28 39.99 -5.27
N GLU A 369 39.33 40.89 -5.57
CA GLU A 369 39.08 42.05 -4.74
C GLU A 369 38.45 41.64 -3.40
N THR A 370 38.96 42.23 -2.32
CA THR A 370 38.60 41.86 -0.95
C THR A 370 38.12 43.06 -0.14
N GLU A 371 37.25 42.78 0.83
CA GLU A 371 36.83 43.72 1.88
C GLU A 371 37.10 43.13 3.26
N ARG A 372 37.29 43.99 4.27
CA ARG A 372 37.58 43.55 5.64
C ARG A 372 36.29 43.37 6.43
N THR A 373 36.19 42.25 7.16
CA THR A 373 35.12 41.97 8.11
C THR A 373 35.67 41.32 9.38
N GLU A 374 34.89 41.37 10.46
CA GLU A 374 35.16 40.63 11.70
C GLU A 374 34.29 39.38 11.73
N ALA A 375 34.92 38.23 11.99
CA ALA A 375 34.25 36.94 12.04
C ALA A 375 34.61 36.19 13.32
N VAL A 376 33.62 35.52 13.89
CA VAL A 376 33.80 34.57 15.00
C VAL A 376 33.85 33.17 14.41
N ASN A 377 34.87 32.40 14.80
CA ASN A 377 35.10 31.04 14.31
C ASN A 377 34.13 30.04 14.97
N LEU A 378 32.89 29.98 14.49
CA LEU A 378 31.87 29.02 14.92
C LEU A 378 31.45 28.14 13.74
N PRO A 379 31.41 26.80 13.90
CA PRO A 379 30.83 25.92 12.89
C PRO A 379 29.35 26.25 12.68
N ALA A 380 28.87 26.17 11.43
CA ALA A 380 27.48 26.42 11.10
C ALA A 380 26.52 25.56 11.97
N SER A 381 26.89 24.31 12.25
CA SER A 381 26.15 23.31 13.04
C SER A 381 26.25 23.47 14.56
N VAL A 382 26.77 24.58 15.05
CA VAL A 382 26.73 24.87 16.47
C VAL A 382 25.31 25.29 16.90
N GLN A 383 24.91 24.87 18.10
CA GLN A 383 23.61 25.26 18.66
C GLN A 383 23.61 25.29 20.19
N HIS A 384 22.59 25.93 20.75
CA HIS A 384 22.30 25.83 22.17
C HIS A 384 21.58 24.51 22.47
N ILE A 385 21.98 23.80 23.53
CA ILE A 385 21.30 22.57 23.99
C ILE A 385 20.32 22.87 25.13
N PHE A 386 19.07 22.45 24.95
CA PHE A 386 18.03 22.39 25.96
C PHE A 386 17.84 20.94 26.42
N ASP A 387 18.25 20.64 27.65
CA ASP A 387 18.16 19.31 28.25
C ASP A 387 17.33 19.32 29.54
N ASP A 388 17.22 18.17 30.20
CA ASP A 388 16.42 18.00 31.43
C ASP A 388 17.02 18.66 32.68
N SER A 389 18.22 19.24 32.59
CA SER A 389 18.73 20.06 33.70
C SER A 389 17.99 21.39 33.81
N LYS A 390 17.31 21.81 32.74
CA LYS A 390 16.43 22.98 32.73
C LYS A 390 15.02 22.55 33.13
N SER A 391 14.50 23.13 34.22
CA SER A 391 13.11 22.98 34.62
C SER A 391 12.23 24.04 33.93
N LEU A 392 11.02 23.64 33.54
CA LEU A 392 9.97 24.61 33.23
C LEU A 392 9.55 25.35 34.51
N PRO A 393 9.33 26.68 34.44
CA PRO A 393 8.69 27.39 35.52
C PRO A 393 7.24 26.92 35.66
N ILE A 394 6.71 27.02 36.89
CA ILE A 394 5.35 26.56 37.24
C ILE A 394 4.27 27.50 36.66
N THR A 395 4.65 28.68 36.17
CA THR A 395 3.76 29.67 35.56
C THR A 395 3.38 29.33 34.11
N GLU A 396 2.22 29.83 33.68
CA GLU A 396 1.66 29.65 32.33
C GLU A 396 2.66 30.03 31.23
N LEU A 397 2.84 29.13 30.25
CA LEU A 397 3.69 29.37 29.08
C LEU A 397 3.05 30.44 28.18
N THR A 398 3.79 31.48 27.84
CA THR A 398 3.34 32.54 26.91
C THR A 398 4.32 32.70 25.75
N SER A 399 3.85 33.26 24.65
CA SER A 399 4.69 33.59 23.49
C SER A 399 5.90 34.46 23.87
N GLN A 400 5.69 35.45 24.74
CA GLN A 400 6.75 36.30 25.26
C GLN A 400 7.77 35.51 26.08
N TYR A 401 7.30 34.61 26.96
CA TYR A 401 8.18 33.78 27.77
C TYR A 401 9.08 32.89 26.89
N LEU A 402 8.55 32.27 25.84
CA LEU A 402 9.34 31.46 24.90
C LEU A 402 10.40 32.30 24.20
N SER A 403 10.06 33.53 23.80
CA SER A 403 11.00 34.48 23.23
C SER A 403 12.11 34.84 24.21
N ASP A 404 11.76 35.12 25.47
CA ASP A 404 12.72 35.47 26.52
C ASP A 404 13.66 34.29 26.82
N VAL A 405 13.16 33.05 26.84
CA VAL A 405 13.99 31.84 27.06
C VAL A 405 15.03 31.68 25.96
N LEU A 406 14.61 31.78 24.69
CA LEU A 406 15.55 31.70 23.57
C LEU A 406 16.55 32.85 23.58
N GLN A 407 16.08 34.07 23.84
CA GLN A 407 16.91 35.27 23.89
C GLN A 407 17.92 35.20 25.02
N ASN A 408 17.53 34.77 26.21
CA ASN A 408 18.42 34.63 27.37
C ASN A 408 19.44 33.49 27.19
N ALA A 409 19.06 32.39 26.54
CA ALA A 409 19.98 31.29 26.25
C ALA A 409 21.14 31.72 25.35
N LEU A 410 20.87 32.64 24.41
CA LEU A 410 21.83 33.18 23.46
C LEU A 410 22.33 34.59 23.86
N ALA A 411 21.96 35.07 25.06
CA ALA A 411 22.41 36.36 25.57
C ALA A 411 23.89 36.27 25.98
N GLY A 412 24.65 37.33 25.65
CA GLY A 412 26.09 37.37 25.94
C GLY A 412 26.97 36.79 24.83
N LEU A 413 26.41 36.38 23.68
CA LEU A 413 27.20 36.09 22.49
C LEU A 413 27.97 37.34 22.02
N PRO A 414 29.17 37.17 21.43
CA PRO A 414 29.82 38.25 20.69
C PRO A 414 28.95 38.69 19.50
N ILE A 415 29.24 39.87 18.92
CA ILE A 415 28.55 40.35 17.72
C ILE A 415 28.84 39.35 16.59
N LEU A 416 27.81 38.60 16.18
CA LEU A 416 27.86 37.69 15.04
C LEU A 416 27.35 38.40 13.78
N GLU A 417 27.82 37.98 12.61
CA GLU A 417 27.20 38.35 11.35
C GLU A 417 25.70 37.96 11.36
N GLU A 418 24.85 38.78 10.75
CA GLU A 418 23.39 38.64 10.82
C GLU A 418 22.93 37.24 10.40
N LYS A 419 23.50 36.69 9.32
CA LYS A 419 23.21 35.35 8.81
C LYS A 419 23.52 34.27 9.86
N VAL A 420 24.72 34.29 10.43
CA VAL A 420 25.16 33.31 11.46
C VAL A 420 24.28 33.41 12.71
N GLY A 421 23.94 34.63 13.13
CA GLY A 421 23.03 34.85 14.25
C GLY A 421 21.60 34.36 13.99
N ILE A 422 21.10 34.44 12.76
CA ILE A 422 19.79 33.88 12.37
C ILE A 422 19.82 32.35 12.38
N GLU A 423 20.83 31.74 11.78
CA GLU A 423 20.96 30.27 11.71
C GLU A 423 21.12 29.65 13.10
N LEU A 424 21.95 30.25 13.96
CA LEU A 424 22.11 29.80 15.34
C LEU A 424 20.78 29.87 16.11
N ARG A 425 20.01 30.95 15.93
CA ARG A 425 18.67 31.08 16.53
C ARG A 425 17.71 30.02 16.01
N GLN A 426 17.67 29.79 14.70
CA GLN A 426 16.80 28.77 14.10
C GLN A 426 17.13 27.37 14.61
N ARG A 427 18.42 27.00 14.66
CA ARG A 427 18.88 25.68 15.14
C ARG A 427 18.64 25.49 16.64
N SER A 428 18.78 26.55 17.42
CA SER A 428 18.46 26.52 18.86
C SER A 428 16.96 26.45 19.12
N LEU A 429 16.14 26.95 18.20
CA LEU A 429 14.68 27.01 18.32
C LEU A 429 14.00 25.72 17.86
N PHE A 430 14.30 25.25 16.64
CA PHE A 430 13.61 24.15 15.98
C PHE A 430 14.47 22.87 15.92
N PRO A 431 13.87 21.67 15.77
CA PRO A 431 14.62 20.42 15.68
C PRO A 431 15.62 20.39 14.51
N THR A 432 16.81 19.86 14.77
CA THR A 432 17.97 19.80 13.84
C THR A 432 18.50 18.36 13.69
N ASP A 433 19.67 18.18 13.09
CA ASP A 433 20.38 16.90 12.94
C ASP A 433 21.15 16.45 14.20
N THR A 434 21.15 17.27 15.26
CA THR A 434 21.77 16.94 16.53
C THR A 434 20.77 16.32 17.51
N TRP A 435 21.21 15.29 18.23
CA TRP A 435 20.40 14.50 19.17
C TRP A 435 21.10 14.35 20.50
N ILE A 436 20.32 14.41 21.58
CA ILE A 436 20.81 14.11 22.92
C ILE A 436 20.22 12.79 23.41
N HIS A 437 21.09 11.91 23.87
CA HIS A 437 20.76 10.61 24.45
C HIS A 437 20.93 10.68 25.97
N TYR A 438 19.85 10.39 26.69
CA TYR A 438 19.77 10.33 28.14
C TYR A 438 19.13 9.01 28.60
N GLY A 439 19.89 8.13 29.24
CA GLY A 439 19.40 6.79 29.61
C GLY A 439 18.98 6.02 28.36
N ASP A 440 17.69 5.68 28.26
CA ASP A 440 17.07 5.01 27.10
C ASP A 440 16.32 5.97 26.17
N THR A 441 16.36 7.29 26.47
CA THR A 441 15.59 8.30 25.74
C THR A 441 16.48 9.12 24.82
N VAL A 442 16.13 9.19 23.54
CA VAL A 442 16.79 10.05 22.55
C VAL A 442 15.79 11.11 22.06
N ARG A 443 16.22 12.38 22.03
CA ARG A 443 15.37 13.49 21.58
C ARG A 443 16.17 14.66 21.01
N SER A 444 15.48 15.57 20.32
CA SER A 444 16.05 16.81 19.83
C SER A 444 16.37 17.74 21.01
N PRO A 445 17.56 18.35 21.07
CA PRO A 445 17.96 19.31 22.10
C PRO A 445 17.52 20.75 21.81
N SER A 446 16.71 20.99 20.77
CA SER A 446 16.16 22.32 20.46
C SER A 446 15.13 22.77 21.51
N LEU A 447 14.85 24.07 21.60
CA LEU A 447 13.80 24.61 22.48
C LEU A 447 12.44 23.95 22.19
N THR A 448 12.08 23.79 20.91
CA THR A 448 10.84 23.11 20.49
C THR A 448 10.84 21.65 20.91
N GLY A 449 11.93 20.92 20.65
CA GLY A 449 12.07 19.52 21.06
C GLY A 449 11.97 19.34 22.58
N TRP A 450 12.55 20.26 23.35
CA TRP A 450 12.51 20.28 24.80
C TRP A 450 11.11 20.60 25.35
N LEU A 451 10.44 21.64 24.84
CA LEU A 451 9.06 21.97 25.20
C LEU A 451 8.10 20.83 24.86
N LEU A 452 8.28 20.18 23.69
CA LEU A 452 7.42 19.07 23.22
C LEU A 452 7.51 17.87 24.14
N ALA A 453 8.68 17.63 24.74
CA ALA A 453 8.85 16.59 25.75
C ALA A 453 8.08 16.91 27.05
N GLN A 454 7.95 18.19 27.41
CA GLN A 454 7.40 18.57 28.72
C GLN A 454 5.91 18.95 28.69
N THR A 455 5.42 19.57 27.61
CA THR A 455 4.08 20.21 27.57
C THR A 455 3.21 19.78 26.41
N GLY A 456 3.73 19.00 25.45
CA GLY A 456 2.95 18.55 24.30
C GLY A 456 2.50 19.70 23.39
N GLU A 457 1.62 19.42 22.43
CA GLU A 457 1.40 20.27 21.25
C GLU A 457 0.82 21.67 21.50
N GLU A 458 0.31 21.94 22.71
CA GLU A 458 -0.27 23.23 23.11
C GLU A 458 0.73 24.38 22.99
N MET A 459 2.03 24.13 23.14
CA MET A 459 3.03 25.19 22.95
C MET A 459 3.13 25.66 21.50
N MET A 460 2.72 24.84 20.52
CA MET A 460 2.89 25.18 19.11
C MET A 460 2.08 26.42 18.73
N ALA A 461 0.97 26.67 19.43
CA ALA A 461 0.13 27.86 19.26
C ALA A 461 0.75 29.13 19.85
N LEU A 462 1.78 28.99 20.70
CA LEU A 462 2.46 30.10 21.37
C LEU A 462 3.63 30.65 20.55
N TYR A 463 4.05 29.98 19.48
CA TYR A 463 5.13 30.46 18.64
C TYR A 463 4.72 31.73 17.87
N PRO A 464 5.50 32.81 17.96
CA PRO A 464 5.27 33.99 17.15
C PRO A 464 5.27 33.67 15.65
N SER A 465 4.35 34.28 14.89
CA SER A 465 4.23 34.06 13.45
C SER A 465 5.47 34.46 12.63
N HIS A 466 6.36 35.29 13.21
CA HIS A 466 7.61 35.70 12.57
C HIS A 466 8.74 34.68 12.76
N TRP A 467 8.53 33.60 13.52
CA TRP A 467 9.47 32.49 13.61
C TRP A 467 9.19 31.50 12.48
N SER A 468 9.96 31.61 11.40
CA SER A 468 9.81 30.75 10.23
C SER A 468 10.43 29.37 10.45
N ALA A 469 9.62 28.32 10.35
CA ALA A 469 10.07 26.92 10.30
C ALA A 469 10.53 26.55 8.87
N THR A 470 11.50 25.65 8.73
CA THR A 470 11.86 25.08 7.41
C THR A 470 10.83 24.02 6.99
N GLU A 471 10.89 23.54 5.75
CA GLU A 471 10.04 22.43 5.29
C GLU A 471 10.27 21.17 6.15
N GLU A 472 11.52 20.87 6.50
CA GLU A 472 11.89 19.74 7.35
C GLU A 472 11.29 19.85 8.75
N THR A 473 11.35 21.05 9.34
CA THR A 473 10.69 21.34 10.62
C THR A 473 9.18 21.17 10.49
N THR A 474 8.59 21.57 9.36
CA THR A 474 7.15 21.42 9.11
C THR A 474 6.75 19.95 9.03
N TYR A 475 7.54 19.09 8.38
CA TYR A 475 7.30 17.65 8.34
C TYR A 475 7.42 16.99 9.72
N TYR A 476 8.42 17.37 10.51
CA TYR A 476 8.57 16.92 11.90
C TYR A 476 7.33 17.26 12.73
N LEU A 477 6.83 18.50 12.61
CA LEU A 477 5.63 18.95 13.30
C LEU A 477 4.35 18.26 12.78
N CYS A 478 4.25 17.99 11.48
CA CYS A 478 3.14 17.23 10.89
C CYS A 478 3.08 15.78 11.39
N ALA A 479 4.24 15.10 11.52
CA ALA A 479 4.29 13.74 12.05
C ALA A 479 3.85 13.68 13.53
N PHE A 480 4.17 14.72 14.31
CA PHE A 480 3.72 14.83 15.70
C PHE A 480 2.20 15.08 15.80
N ARG A 481 1.63 15.91 14.91
CA ARG A 481 0.18 16.21 14.79
C ARG A 481 -0.68 15.01 14.42
N ALA A 482 -0.10 13.99 13.79
CA ALA A 482 -0.79 12.78 13.39
C ALA A 482 -1.46 12.02 14.56
N LYS A 483 -0.98 12.25 15.79
CA LYS A 483 -1.50 11.67 17.03
C LYS A 483 -2.96 12.06 17.32
N ILE A 484 -3.43 13.21 16.84
CA ILE A 484 -4.74 13.77 17.24
C ILE A 484 -5.80 13.63 16.13
N ALA A 485 -5.40 13.68 14.85
CA ALA A 485 -6.33 13.61 13.72
C ALA A 485 -5.78 12.75 12.55
N PRO A 486 -5.54 11.45 12.79
CA PRO A 486 -4.77 10.57 11.89
C PRO A 486 -5.38 10.49 10.49
N GLN A 487 -6.71 10.46 10.37
CA GLN A 487 -7.41 10.32 9.10
C GLN A 487 -7.23 11.54 8.16
N SER A 488 -7.18 12.76 8.71
CA SER A 488 -7.03 13.99 7.92
C SER A 488 -5.58 14.23 7.48
N ILE A 489 -4.62 13.66 8.23
CA ILE A 489 -3.19 13.89 8.04
C ILE A 489 -2.54 12.70 7.30
N LEU A 490 -3.20 11.53 7.22
CA LEU A 490 -2.69 10.33 6.56
C LEU A 490 -2.14 10.57 5.14
N PRO A 491 -2.80 11.34 4.24
CA PRO A 491 -2.25 11.61 2.91
C PRO A 491 -0.96 12.46 2.95
N HIS A 492 -0.84 13.34 3.94
CA HIS A 492 0.36 14.16 4.16
C HIS A 492 1.46 13.34 4.86
N LEU A 493 1.07 12.41 5.75
CA LEU A 493 1.96 11.45 6.39
C LEU A 493 2.55 10.48 5.37
N CYS A 494 1.73 9.89 4.49
CA CYS A 494 2.16 9.01 3.40
C CYS A 494 3.04 9.73 2.38
N LYS A 495 2.79 11.01 2.09
CA LYS A 495 3.71 11.83 1.28
C LYS A 495 5.03 12.14 1.99
N ALA A 496 4.99 12.28 3.32
CA ALA A 496 6.16 12.55 4.13
C ALA A 496 6.96 11.28 4.46
N ILE A 497 6.36 10.09 4.48
CA ILE A 497 7.00 8.81 4.85
C ILE A 497 8.25 8.49 4.02
N PRO A 498 8.29 8.64 2.68
CA PRO A 498 9.52 8.40 1.91
C PRO A 498 10.65 9.37 2.29
N VAL A 499 10.32 10.63 2.56
CA VAL A 499 11.27 11.68 2.97
C VAL A 499 11.68 11.50 4.44
N LEU A 500 10.75 11.04 5.28
CA LEU A 500 10.93 10.81 6.70
C LEU A 500 11.53 9.45 7.00
N ALA A 501 11.48 8.40 6.17
CA ALA A 501 12.06 7.10 6.51
C ALA A 501 13.60 7.15 6.44
N GLU A 502 14.13 7.71 5.35
CA GLU A 502 15.56 7.98 5.19
C GLU A 502 16.04 9.01 6.22
N LYS A 503 15.22 10.04 6.48
CA LYS A 503 15.54 11.06 7.49
C LYS A 503 15.30 10.59 8.92
N VAL A 504 14.37 9.71 9.27
CA VAL A 504 14.12 9.20 10.64
C VAL A 504 15.29 8.34 11.09
N ASN A 505 15.85 7.55 10.17
CA ASN A 505 17.15 6.90 10.38
C ASN A 505 18.31 7.89 10.60
N GLN A 506 18.22 9.11 10.07
CA GLN A 506 19.19 10.20 10.30
C GLN A 506 18.85 11.07 11.52
N LEU A 507 17.56 11.16 11.89
CA LEU A 507 16.97 12.06 12.88
C LEU A 507 16.81 11.39 14.24
N ASN A 508 17.03 10.09 14.45
CA ASN A 508 17.17 9.45 15.78
C ASN A 508 16.24 9.92 16.94
N ASP A 509 15.04 10.49 16.69
CA ASP A 509 14.09 10.94 17.72
C ASP A 509 13.16 9.78 18.04
N LEU A 510 13.43 9.07 19.13
CA LEU A 510 12.66 7.90 19.54
C LEU A 510 11.18 8.23 19.76
N ARG A 511 10.81 9.49 20.00
CA ARG A 511 9.40 9.90 20.16
C ARG A 511 8.63 9.83 18.85
N LEU A 512 9.27 10.10 17.71
CA LEU A 512 8.64 10.08 16.39
C LEU A 512 8.44 8.62 15.93
N LEU A 513 9.42 7.76 16.22
CA LEU A 513 9.29 6.29 16.17
C LEU A 513 8.16 5.78 17.06
N MET A 514 8.11 6.21 18.34
CA MET A 514 7.02 5.86 19.26
C MET A 514 5.65 6.40 18.82
N LEU A 515 5.59 7.45 18.01
CA LEU A 515 4.35 8.00 17.46
C LEU A 515 3.92 7.28 16.18
N PHE A 516 4.84 6.78 15.35
CA PHE A 516 4.54 5.77 14.33
C PHE A 516 4.04 4.48 14.99
N ILE A 517 4.68 4.06 16.08
CA ILE A 517 4.27 2.95 16.95
C ILE A 517 2.97 3.27 17.71
N LYS A 518 2.49 4.52 17.82
CA LYS A 518 1.18 4.85 18.40
C LYS A 518 0.09 5.10 17.35
N ALA A 519 0.47 5.38 16.11
CA ALA A 519 -0.41 5.12 14.97
C ALA A 519 -0.78 3.62 14.88
N GLU A 520 -0.05 2.75 15.60
CA GLU A 520 -0.47 1.39 15.97
C GLU A 520 -1.65 1.31 16.97
N GLU A 521 -2.37 2.37 17.32
CA GLU A 521 -3.77 2.16 17.76
C GLU A 521 -4.62 1.53 16.64
N TRP A 522 -4.10 1.47 15.40
CA TRP A 522 -4.53 0.51 14.38
C TRP A 522 -4.19 -0.95 14.74
N ILE A 523 -3.08 -1.23 15.44
CA ILE A 523 -2.69 -2.55 15.96
C ILE A 523 -3.63 -3.06 17.06
N GLU A 524 -4.28 -2.19 17.84
CA GLU A 524 -5.32 -2.64 18.79
C GLU A 524 -6.57 -3.22 18.09
N LYS A 525 -6.77 -2.94 16.80
CA LYS A 525 -7.76 -3.62 15.93
C LYS A 525 -7.21 -4.84 15.18
N ILE A 526 -5.88 -4.99 15.13
CA ILE A 526 -5.13 -6.10 14.53
C ILE A 526 -4.91 -7.35 15.42
N PRO A 527 -5.22 -7.44 16.75
CA PRO A 527 -4.74 -8.57 17.59
C PRO A 527 -5.25 -9.95 17.15
N VAL A 528 -6.33 -10.00 16.37
CA VAL A 528 -6.94 -11.24 15.86
C VAL A 528 -6.19 -11.75 14.61
N LEU A 529 -5.42 -10.89 13.93
CA LEU A 529 -4.68 -11.20 12.70
C LEU A 529 -3.17 -11.32 13.02
N PRO A 530 -2.43 -12.28 12.44
CA PRO A 530 -1.01 -12.54 12.72
C PRO A 530 -0.02 -11.44 12.26
N LEU A 531 -0.50 -10.22 12.00
CA LEU A 531 0.23 -9.06 11.50
C LEU A 531 1.28 -8.51 12.45
N ALA A 532 1.09 -8.60 13.77
CA ALA A 532 2.05 -8.12 14.77
C ALA A 532 3.44 -8.78 14.60
N GLN A 533 3.47 -10.08 14.29
CA GLN A 533 4.72 -10.81 14.04
C GLN A 533 5.46 -10.33 12.79
N TRP A 534 4.73 -9.82 11.80
CA TRP A 534 5.30 -9.28 10.56
C TRP A 534 5.73 -7.83 10.69
N VAL A 535 5.06 -7.05 11.55
CA VAL A 535 5.51 -5.72 11.98
C VAL A 535 6.85 -5.84 12.72
N ASP A 536 6.93 -6.74 13.71
CA ASP A 536 8.17 -6.98 14.46
C ASP A 536 9.32 -7.43 13.53
N ALA A 537 9.03 -8.30 12.57
CA ALA A 537 10.00 -8.77 11.57
C ALA A 537 10.43 -7.67 10.59
N ALA A 538 9.51 -6.77 10.20
CA ALA A 538 9.81 -5.63 9.33
C ALA A 538 10.70 -4.60 10.05
N ILE A 539 10.35 -4.26 11.29
CA ILE A 539 11.11 -3.32 12.15
C ILE A 539 12.53 -3.83 12.39
N THR A 540 12.71 -5.15 12.51
CA THR A 540 14.02 -5.78 12.73
C THR A 540 14.78 -6.12 11.45
N SER A 541 14.18 -5.92 10.27
CA SER A 541 14.80 -6.18 8.97
C SER A 541 15.83 -5.10 8.63
N SER A 542 17.07 -5.51 8.35
CA SER A 542 18.13 -4.63 7.87
C SER A 542 17.92 -4.10 6.44
N ASN A 543 16.94 -4.65 5.70
CA ASN A 543 16.69 -4.36 4.28
C ASN A 543 15.29 -3.74 4.11
N GLY A 544 15.18 -2.73 3.23
CA GLY A 544 13.93 -2.00 2.94
C GLY A 544 12.76 -2.88 2.46
N ASP A 545 13.05 -4.10 1.99
CA ASP A 545 12.06 -5.08 1.55
C ASP A 545 11.10 -5.53 2.66
N GLY A 546 11.55 -5.61 3.92
CA GLY A 546 10.68 -5.99 5.05
C GLY A 546 9.61 -4.92 5.33
N HIS A 547 10.01 -3.65 5.30
CA HIS A 547 9.10 -2.51 5.45
C HIS A 547 8.12 -2.39 4.29
N LEU A 548 8.62 -2.58 3.06
CA LEU A 548 7.79 -2.53 1.86
C LEU A 548 6.76 -3.67 1.82
N LEU A 549 7.09 -4.83 2.40
CA LEU A 549 6.17 -5.95 2.52
C LEU A 549 5.05 -5.60 3.50
N LEU A 550 5.39 -5.02 4.65
CA LEU A 550 4.39 -4.55 5.60
C LEU A 550 3.44 -3.53 4.98
N GLU A 551 3.97 -2.58 4.20
CA GLU A 551 3.17 -1.60 3.44
C GLU A 551 2.20 -2.30 2.46
N CYS A 552 2.69 -3.26 1.68
CA CYS A 552 1.84 -4.08 0.79
C CYS A 552 0.71 -4.77 1.57
N MET A 553 1.01 -5.31 2.75
CA MET A 553 0.05 -6.05 3.56
C MET A 553 -1.01 -5.14 4.19
N LEU A 554 -0.62 -3.95 4.63
CA LEU A 554 -1.55 -2.93 5.14
C LEU A 554 -2.47 -2.41 4.03
N HIS A 555 -1.96 -2.19 2.82
CA HIS A 555 -2.79 -1.82 1.68
C HIS A 555 -3.82 -2.89 1.35
N VAL A 556 -3.41 -4.16 1.26
CA VAL A 556 -4.35 -5.26 0.99
C VAL A 556 -5.35 -5.44 2.14
N LEU A 557 -4.94 -5.22 3.39
CA LEU A 557 -5.88 -5.26 4.51
C LEU A 557 -6.93 -4.16 4.39
N ALA A 558 -6.53 -2.92 4.10
CA ALA A 558 -7.46 -1.82 3.86
C ALA A 558 -8.44 -2.14 2.72
N ASP A 559 -7.96 -2.73 1.61
CA ASP A 559 -8.82 -3.19 0.51
C ASP A 559 -9.87 -4.22 0.97
N THR A 560 -9.58 -5.07 1.96
CA THR A 560 -10.58 -6.01 2.51
C THR A 560 -11.62 -5.37 3.43
N GLU A 561 -11.42 -4.12 3.83
CA GLU A 561 -12.38 -3.36 4.66
C GLU A 561 -13.33 -2.51 3.80
N VAL A 562 -12.95 -2.19 2.55
CA VAL A 562 -13.76 -1.39 1.62
C VAL A 562 -15.12 -2.04 1.31
N LEU A 563 -15.14 -3.37 1.17
CA LEU A 563 -16.34 -4.15 0.89
C LEU A 563 -16.57 -5.16 2.03
N PRO A 564 -17.76 -5.20 2.67
CA PRO A 564 -18.04 -6.11 3.80
C PRO A 564 -18.29 -7.58 3.36
N ILE A 565 -17.58 -8.03 2.32
CA ILE A 565 -17.67 -9.38 1.75
C ILE A 565 -16.57 -10.32 2.28
N TYR A 566 -15.55 -9.79 2.96
CA TYR A 566 -14.44 -10.56 3.53
C TYR A 566 -14.64 -10.81 5.02
N GLU A 567 -14.50 -12.07 5.44
CA GLU A 567 -14.49 -12.44 6.86
C GLU A 567 -13.06 -12.41 7.42
N ASP A 568 -12.92 -12.39 8.75
CA ASP A 568 -11.60 -12.38 9.38
C ASP A 568 -10.73 -13.56 8.95
N ILE A 569 -11.33 -14.74 8.77
CA ILE A 569 -10.64 -15.91 8.24
C ILE A 569 -10.13 -15.69 6.81
N ASP A 570 -10.87 -14.96 5.97
CA ASP A 570 -10.43 -14.61 4.62
C ASP A 570 -9.23 -13.66 4.70
N ARG A 571 -9.31 -12.61 5.55
CA ARG A 571 -8.24 -11.64 5.78
C ARG A 571 -6.95 -12.32 6.23
N ILE A 572 -7.02 -13.22 7.20
CA ILE A 572 -5.87 -14.03 7.68
C ILE A 572 -5.26 -14.82 6.54
N ASN A 573 -6.09 -15.53 5.76
CA ASN A 573 -5.62 -16.38 4.68
C ASN A 573 -4.97 -15.60 3.54
N ILE A 574 -5.50 -14.42 3.21
CA ILE A 574 -4.95 -13.49 2.21
C ILE A 574 -3.55 -13.05 2.63
N LEU A 575 -3.43 -12.52 3.86
CA LEU A 575 -2.17 -11.99 4.36
C LEU A 575 -1.10 -13.07 4.52
N HIS A 576 -1.46 -14.26 5.01
CA HIS A 576 -0.53 -15.40 5.09
C HIS A 576 0.02 -15.79 3.72
N LYS A 577 -0.82 -15.82 2.68
CA LYS A 577 -0.37 -16.15 1.32
C LYS A 577 0.60 -15.11 0.77
N LEU A 578 0.38 -13.83 1.05
CA LEU A 578 1.26 -12.73 0.65
C LEU A 578 2.63 -12.84 1.35
N ALA A 579 2.63 -12.88 2.69
CA ALA A 579 3.86 -12.95 3.47
C ALA A 579 4.72 -14.18 3.14
N ASN A 580 4.11 -15.35 2.93
CA ASN A 580 4.84 -16.60 2.68
C ASN A 580 5.50 -16.65 1.28
N LYS A 581 5.06 -15.84 0.32
CA LYS A 581 5.51 -15.92 -1.09
C LYS A 581 6.50 -14.83 -1.48
N VAL A 582 6.44 -13.69 -0.80
CA VAL A 582 7.34 -12.57 -0.99
C VAL A 582 8.74 -12.91 -0.45
N GLY A 583 9.79 -12.54 -1.18
CA GLY A 583 11.18 -12.84 -0.84
C GLY A 583 11.65 -14.26 -1.18
N SER A 584 10.73 -15.24 -1.27
CA SER A 584 11.05 -16.61 -1.69
C SER A 584 10.86 -16.85 -3.19
N THR A 585 9.86 -16.21 -3.81
CA THR A 585 9.49 -16.49 -5.21
C THR A 585 9.21 -15.25 -6.06
N LEU A 586 9.01 -14.09 -5.45
CA LEU A 586 8.72 -12.82 -6.12
C LEU A 586 9.24 -11.65 -5.26
N SER A 587 9.55 -10.52 -5.89
CA SER A 587 10.05 -9.34 -5.19
C SER A 587 8.91 -8.54 -4.55
N VAL A 588 9.22 -7.86 -3.45
CA VAL A 588 8.25 -6.98 -2.77
C VAL A 588 7.85 -5.81 -3.66
N HIS A 589 8.77 -5.32 -4.48
CA HIS A 589 8.55 -4.21 -5.41
C HIS A 589 7.55 -4.58 -6.52
N GLU A 590 7.65 -5.78 -7.09
CA GLU A 590 6.67 -6.29 -8.05
C GLU A 590 5.28 -6.45 -7.42
N LEU A 591 5.21 -6.88 -6.15
CA LEU A 591 3.94 -6.95 -5.42
C LEU A 591 3.33 -5.55 -5.21
N LEU A 592 4.15 -4.59 -4.82
CA LEU A 592 3.72 -3.20 -4.65
C LEU A 592 3.22 -2.60 -5.97
N GLU A 593 3.91 -2.88 -7.08
CA GLU A 593 3.50 -2.45 -8.42
C GLU A 593 2.11 -3.00 -8.79
N VAL A 594 1.87 -4.29 -8.50
CA VAL A 594 0.55 -4.89 -8.73
C VAL A 594 -0.51 -4.26 -7.83
N ILE A 595 -0.23 -4.00 -6.55
CA ILE A 595 -1.19 -3.38 -5.62
C ILE A 595 -1.54 -1.95 -6.04
N HIS A 596 -0.55 -1.14 -6.41
CA HIS A 596 -0.75 0.28 -6.72
C HIS A 596 -1.43 0.53 -8.06
N HIS A 597 -1.22 -0.38 -9.01
CA HIS A 597 -1.62 -0.15 -10.39
C HIS A 597 -2.63 -1.16 -10.94
N CYS A 598 -3.15 -2.05 -10.10
CA CYS A 598 -4.20 -2.98 -10.45
C CYS A 598 -5.33 -2.91 -9.43
N GLN A 599 -6.53 -3.23 -9.90
CA GLN A 599 -7.71 -3.37 -9.04
C GLN A 599 -8.05 -4.85 -8.87
N LEU A 600 -7.06 -5.69 -8.55
CA LEU A 600 -7.33 -7.09 -8.27
C LEU A 600 -8.02 -7.23 -6.91
N PRO A 601 -9.02 -8.11 -6.77
CA PRO A 601 -9.57 -8.38 -5.47
C PRO A 601 -8.55 -9.09 -4.57
N PRO A 602 -8.52 -8.77 -3.26
CA PRO A 602 -7.58 -9.34 -2.29
C PRO A 602 -7.42 -10.87 -2.36
N THR A 603 -8.51 -11.63 -2.52
CA THR A 603 -8.45 -13.10 -2.67
C THR A 603 -7.77 -13.55 -3.96
N ALA A 604 -8.00 -12.87 -5.08
CA ALA A 604 -7.37 -13.21 -6.35
C ALA A 604 -5.88 -12.85 -6.35
N LEU A 605 -5.50 -11.71 -5.75
CA LEU A 605 -4.10 -11.33 -5.55
C LEU A 605 -3.38 -12.39 -4.71
N ALA A 606 -3.96 -12.79 -3.56
CA ALA A 606 -3.41 -13.82 -2.69
C ALA A 606 -3.22 -15.18 -3.39
N ASN A 607 -4.12 -15.55 -4.30
CA ASN A 607 -3.99 -16.77 -5.08
C ASN A 607 -2.95 -16.62 -6.21
N LEU A 608 -2.84 -15.45 -6.83
CA LEU A 608 -1.87 -15.17 -7.89
C LEU A 608 -0.43 -15.20 -7.38
N VAL A 609 -0.14 -14.61 -6.22
CA VAL A 609 1.21 -14.65 -5.60
C VAL A 609 1.67 -16.08 -5.26
N CYS A 610 0.71 -17.00 -5.06
CA CYS A 610 1.02 -18.42 -4.87
C CYS A 610 1.43 -19.14 -6.16
N ALA A 611 1.32 -18.49 -7.32
CA ALA A 611 1.66 -19.02 -8.64
C ALA A 611 2.69 -18.10 -9.35
N PRO A 612 3.99 -18.21 -9.02
CA PRO A 612 5.01 -17.22 -9.44
C PRO A 612 5.10 -16.99 -10.95
N LYS A 613 4.97 -18.05 -11.76
CA LYS A 613 4.95 -17.94 -13.23
C LYS A 613 3.76 -17.12 -13.73
N ALA A 614 2.57 -17.37 -13.16
CA ALA A 614 1.37 -16.63 -13.52
C ALA A 614 1.42 -15.19 -12.99
N PHE A 615 2.03 -14.95 -11.83
CA PHE A 615 2.27 -13.61 -11.30
C PHE A 615 3.19 -12.78 -12.22
N ALA A 616 4.31 -13.35 -12.68
CA ALA A 616 5.20 -12.69 -13.63
C ALA A 616 4.51 -12.41 -14.98
N ASP A 617 3.76 -13.39 -15.52
CA ASP A 617 3.00 -13.19 -16.76
C ASP A 617 1.87 -12.15 -16.58
N TYR A 618 1.31 -12.01 -15.37
CA TYR A 618 0.35 -10.97 -15.06
C TYR A 618 0.98 -9.58 -15.15
N ILE A 619 2.14 -9.38 -14.55
CA ILE A 619 2.87 -8.09 -14.59
C ILE A 619 3.14 -7.68 -16.04
N VAL A 620 3.61 -8.62 -16.87
CA VAL A 620 3.85 -8.38 -18.30
C VAL A 620 2.56 -8.02 -19.04
N PHE A 621 1.43 -8.62 -18.67
CA PHE A 621 0.11 -8.33 -19.24
C PHE A 621 -0.42 -6.91 -18.89
N LEU A 622 -0.01 -6.34 -17.76
CA LEU A 622 -0.50 -5.02 -17.31
C LEU A 622 -0.11 -3.88 -18.23
N ALA A 623 1.11 -3.88 -18.78
CA ALA A 623 1.59 -2.78 -19.61
C ALA A 623 0.78 -2.65 -20.93
N PRO A 624 0.55 -3.72 -21.72
CA PRO A 624 -0.34 -3.69 -22.87
C PRO A 624 -1.78 -3.32 -22.52
N LEU A 625 -2.31 -3.81 -21.40
CA LEU A 625 -3.67 -3.47 -20.95
C LEU A 625 -3.82 -1.98 -20.67
N ARG A 626 -2.85 -1.37 -19.96
CA ARG A 626 -2.85 0.07 -19.68
C ARG A 626 -2.73 0.91 -20.95
N ARG A 627 -1.86 0.51 -21.89
CA ARG A 627 -1.73 1.20 -23.19
C ARG A 627 -3.03 1.15 -23.99
N PHE A 628 -3.68 0.00 -24.03
CA PHE A 628 -4.95 -0.17 -24.73
C PHE A 628 -6.08 0.67 -24.08
N LYS A 629 -6.18 0.67 -22.73
CA LYS A 629 -7.13 1.52 -21.98
C LYS A 629 -6.87 3.02 -22.23
N ALA A 630 -5.62 3.46 -22.21
CA ALA A 630 -5.25 4.86 -22.44
C ALA A 630 -5.47 5.32 -23.89
N ALA A 631 -5.37 4.38 -24.84
CA ALA A 631 -5.54 4.66 -26.26
C ALA A 631 -7.01 4.77 -26.70
N ALA A 632 -8.01 4.79 -25.80
CA ALA A 632 -9.44 4.72 -26.14
C ALA A 632 -9.96 5.72 -27.20
N VAL A 633 -9.20 6.77 -27.54
CA VAL A 633 -9.53 7.77 -28.60
C VAL A 633 -8.70 7.57 -29.89
N LEU A 634 -7.63 6.77 -29.86
CA LEU A 634 -6.65 6.57 -30.95
C LEU A 634 -6.25 5.10 -31.17
N ALA A 635 -6.93 4.13 -30.55
CA ALA A 635 -6.50 2.73 -30.51
C ALA A 635 -6.35 2.18 -31.94
N GLY A 636 -5.10 1.94 -32.33
CA GLY A 636 -4.77 1.27 -33.57
C GLY A 636 -4.81 -0.25 -33.42
N ALA A 637 -4.79 -0.96 -34.54
CA ALA A 637 -4.68 -2.41 -34.59
C ALA A 637 -3.42 -2.95 -33.86
N SER A 638 -2.37 -2.12 -33.70
CA SER A 638 -1.13 -2.46 -32.99
C SER A 638 -1.34 -2.72 -31.51
N GLU A 639 -2.01 -1.83 -30.78
CA GLU A 639 -2.23 -1.93 -29.35
C GLU A 639 -3.16 -3.10 -29.01
N ALA A 640 -4.17 -3.33 -29.85
CA ALA A 640 -5.07 -4.47 -29.73
C ALA A 640 -4.32 -5.80 -29.96
N ALA A 641 -3.41 -5.85 -30.94
CA ALA A 641 -2.60 -7.05 -31.22
C ALA A 641 -1.60 -7.38 -30.09
N ASP A 642 -0.93 -6.36 -29.53
CA ASP A 642 -0.03 -6.51 -28.37
C ASP A 642 -0.78 -7.00 -27.13
N LEU A 643 -1.99 -6.46 -26.90
CA LEU A 643 -2.87 -6.91 -25.82
C LEU A 643 -3.33 -8.35 -26.04
N LEU A 644 -3.70 -8.73 -27.27
CA LEU A 644 -4.13 -10.09 -27.61
C LEU A 644 -3.02 -11.12 -27.35
N LEU A 645 -1.78 -10.83 -27.77
CA LEU A 645 -0.62 -11.71 -27.56
C LEU A 645 -0.35 -11.91 -26.06
N SER A 646 -0.32 -10.82 -25.31
CA SER A 646 -0.11 -10.86 -23.85
C SER A 646 -1.27 -11.56 -23.12
N THR A 647 -2.49 -11.40 -23.62
CA THR A 647 -3.68 -12.10 -23.11
C THR A 647 -3.56 -13.60 -23.30
N ASP A 648 -3.18 -14.09 -24.49
CA ASP A 648 -3.02 -15.54 -24.72
C ASP A 648 -2.01 -16.16 -23.75
N ARG A 649 -0.86 -15.50 -23.58
CA ARG A 649 0.16 -15.90 -22.61
C ARG A 649 -0.40 -15.94 -21.18
N MET A 650 -1.07 -14.87 -20.76
CA MET A 650 -1.68 -14.78 -19.42
C MET A 650 -2.76 -15.85 -19.20
N MET A 651 -3.63 -16.08 -20.17
CA MET A 651 -4.70 -17.09 -20.07
C MET A 651 -4.16 -18.51 -19.97
N LYS A 652 -3.06 -18.82 -20.67
CA LYS A 652 -2.34 -20.09 -20.53
C LYS A 652 -1.70 -20.22 -19.16
N ALA A 653 -1.06 -19.17 -18.65
CA ALA A 653 -0.43 -19.16 -17.35
C ALA A 653 -1.45 -19.38 -16.22
N LEU A 654 -2.58 -18.67 -16.23
CA LEU A 654 -3.66 -18.84 -15.26
C LEU A 654 -4.30 -20.23 -15.33
N HIS A 655 -4.46 -20.79 -16.54
CA HIS A 655 -4.98 -22.14 -16.70
C HIS A 655 -4.03 -23.19 -16.09
N GLN A 656 -2.74 -23.08 -16.35
CA GLN A 656 -1.70 -23.96 -15.78
C GLN A 656 -1.61 -23.81 -14.26
N ALA A 657 -1.78 -22.59 -13.74
CA ALA A 657 -1.82 -22.29 -12.32
C ALA A 657 -3.11 -22.74 -11.62
N LYS A 658 -4.11 -23.24 -12.36
CA LYS A 658 -5.44 -23.61 -11.84
C LYS A 658 -6.13 -22.46 -11.10
N LEU A 659 -6.09 -21.25 -11.69
CA LEU A 659 -6.74 -20.04 -11.19
C LEU A 659 -7.95 -19.63 -12.07
N PRO A 660 -9.02 -20.45 -12.14
CA PRO A 660 -10.15 -20.23 -13.03
C PRO A 660 -10.94 -18.96 -12.73
N THR A 661 -11.03 -18.51 -11.46
CA THR A 661 -11.78 -17.30 -11.11
C THR A 661 -11.05 -16.06 -11.58
N LEU A 662 -9.75 -15.96 -11.29
CA LEU A 662 -8.93 -14.85 -11.81
C LEU A 662 -8.90 -14.84 -13.34
N ARG A 663 -8.86 -16.02 -13.98
CA ARG A 663 -8.94 -16.13 -15.44
C ARG A 663 -10.26 -15.56 -15.99
N ALA A 664 -11.37 -15.84 -15.32
CA ALA A 664 -12.67 -15.29 -15.70
C ALA A 664 -12.72 -13.77 -15.47
N LEU A 665 -12.26 -13.28 -14.31
CA LEU A 665 -12.21 -11.84 -14.01
C LEU A 665 -11.36 -11.06 -15.02
N CYS A 666 -10.17 -11.56 -15.37
CA CYS A 666 -9.34 -10.93 -16.40
C CYS A 666 -10.04 -10.93 -17.77
N ARG A 667 -10.80 -11.97 -18.10
CA ARG A 667 -11.56 -12.00 -19.36
C ARG A 667 -12.70 -11.01 -19.36
N ILE A 668 -13.44 -10.87 -18.26
CA ILE A 668 -14.51 -9.90 -18.16
C ILE A 668 -13.95 -8.48 -18.20
N ASP A 669 -12.87 -8.17 -17.47
CA ASP A 669 -12.21 -6.85 -17.56
C ASP A 669 -11.76 -6.55 -19.01
N LEU A 670 -11.28 -7.56 -19.74
CA LEU A 670 -10.97 -7.40 -21.18
C LEU A 670 -12.23 -7.18 -22.02
N VAL A 671 -13.31 -7.95 -21.82
CA VAL A 671 -14.60 -7.75 -22.52
C VAL A 671 -15.10 -6.33 -22.31
N ASP A 672 -15.09 -5.84 -21.07
CA ASP A 672 -15.50 -4.48 -20.73
C ASP A 672 -14.58 -3.43 -21.34
N THR A 673 -13.27 -3.69 -21.33
CA THR A 673 -12.28 -2.79 -21.94
C THR A 673 -12.51 -2.68 -23.45
N TYR A 674 -12.76 -3.80 -24.14
CA TYR A 674 -13.10 -3.79 -25.56
C TYR A 674 -14.45 -3.08 -25.82
N ASP A 675 -15.50 -3.36 -25.04
CA ASP A 675 -16.81 -2.67 -25.16
C ASP A 675 -16.67 -1.15 -24.96
N GLN A 676 -15.92 -0.70 -23.96
CA GLN A 676 -15.68 0.72 -23.71
C GLN A 676 -14.92 1.40 -24.85
N VAL A 677 -13.84 0.78 -25.35
CA VAL A 677 -13.07 1.31 -26.48
C VAL A 677 -13.92 1.33 -27.75
N LEU A 678 -14.67 0.26 -28.02
CA LEU A 678 -15.57 0.18 -29.18
C LEU A 678 -16.72 1.19 -29.09
N LYS A 679 -17.27 1.46 -27.91
CA LYS A 679 -18.27 2.54 -27.71
C LYS A 679 -17.67 3.93 -27.91
N ALA A 680 -16.45 4.17 -27.46
CA ALA A 680 -15.77 5.45 -27.68
C ALA A 680 -15.50 5.69 -29.17
N VAL A 681 -15.03 4.66 -29.89
CA VAL A 681 -14.84 4.72 -31.34
C VAL A 681 -16.17 4.88 -32.08
N LEU A 682 -17.23 4.18 -31.64
CA LEU A 682 -18.57 4.33 -32.22
C LEU A 682 -19.12 5.75 -32.02
N ALA A 683 -18.93 6.36 -30.84
CA ALA A 683 -19.34 7.73 -30.59
C ALA A 683 -18.64 8.72 -31.53
N ASP A 684 -17.31 8.62 -31.68
CA ASP A 684 -16.55 9.46 -32.61
C ASP A 684 -16.96 9.22 -34.08
N LEU A 685 -17.26 7.96 -34.43
CA LEU A 685 -17.75 7.59 -35.75
C LEU A 685 -19.13 8.19 -36.06
N VAL A 686 -20.06 8.17 -35.11
CA VAL A 686 -21.39 8.77 -35.26
C VAL A 686 -21.28 10.29 -35.43
N ASP A 687 -20.37 10.92 -34.70
CA ASP A 687 -20.16 12.38 -34.75
C ASP A 687 -19.46 12.84 -36.04
N ARG A 688 -18.42 12.13 -36.50
CA ARG A 688 -17.56 12.55 -37.63
C ARG A 688 -17.88 11.91 -38.96
N ARG A 689 -18.50 10.72 -38.95
CA ARG A 689 -18.83 9.93 -40.15
C ARG A 689 -17.65 9.69 -41.11
N ASP A 690 -16.45 9.47 -40.60
CA ASP A 690 -15.27 9.23 -41.44
C ASP A 690 -14.96 7.73 -41.65
N VAL A 691 -14.48 7.40 -42.85
CA VAL A 691 -14.23 6.01 -43.28
C VAL A 691 -13.08 5.37 -42.50
N ILE A 692 -12.09 6.14 -42.05
CA ILE A 692 -10.90 5.61 -41.37
C ILE A 692 -11.32 5.09 -39.98
N THR A 693 -12.11 5.87 -39.24
CA THR A 693 -12.68 5.46 -37.95
C THR A 693 -13.61 4.26 -38.09
N TYR A 694 -14.38 4.17 -39.18
CA TYR A 694 -15.21 2.97 -39.44
C TYR A 694 -14.36 1.72 -39.68
N GLN A 695 -13.27 1.81 -40.45
CA GLN A 695 -12.36 0.68 -40.67
C GLN A 695 -11.67 0.26 -39.36
N ASN A 696 -11.23 1.23 -38.55
CA ASN A 696 -10.67 0.96 -37.22
C ASN A 696 -11.69 0.26 -36.30
N TYR A 697 -12.96 0.65 -36.36
CA TYR A 697 -14.03 0.01 -35.60
C TYR A 697 -14.19 -1.48 -35.99
N LEU A 698 -14.17 -1.80 -37.29
CA LEU A 698 -14.22 -3.17 -37.81
C LEU A 698 -12.95 -3.97 -37.46
N ASP A 699 -11.77 -3.35 -37.45
CA ASP A 699 -10.50 -3.96 -37.03
C ASP A 699 -10.54 -4.36 -35.55
N LEU A 700 -11.04 -3.47 -34.69
CA LEU A 700 -11.18 -3.74 -33.25
C LEU A 700 -12.18 -4.86 -32.99
N LEU A 701 -13.31 -4.92 -33.70
CA LEU A 701 -14.25 -6.05 -33.63
C LEU A 701 -13.61 -7.37 -34.07
N SER A 702 -12.79 -7.33 -35.12
CA SER A 702 -12.04 -8.50 -35.59
C SER A 702 -11.02 -8.97 -34.53
N GLY A 703 -10.30 -8.04 -33.91
CA GLY A 703 -9.39 -8.31 -32.79
C GLY A 703 -10.11 -8.90 -31.58
N TRP A 704 -11.30 -8.41 -31.26
CA TRP A 704 -12.10 -8.93 -30.14
C TRP A 704 -12.60 -10.36 -30.39
N MET A 705 -13.01 -10.69 -31.61
CA MET A 705 -13.31 -12.08 -31.99
C MET A 705 -12.07 -12.99 -31.90
N ALA A 706 -10.88 -12.49 -32.26
CA ALA A 706 -9.64 -13.23 -32.07
C ALA A 706 -9.34 -13.48 -30.58
N PHE A 707 -9.64 -12.52 -29.70
CA PHE A 707 -9.60 -12.72 -28.25
C PHE A 707 -10.56 -13.84 -27.80
N ALA A 708 -11.78 -13.88 -28.33
CA ALA A 708 -12.72 -14.93 -27.96
C ALA A 708 -12.24 -16.34 -28.36
N GLN A 709 -11.50 -16.44 -29.47
CA GLN A 709 -10.88 -17.68 -29.96
C GLN A 709 -9.74 -18.20 -29.06
N LEU A 710 -9.20 -17.39 -28.13
CA LEU A 710 -8.26 -17.86 -27.09
C LEU A 710 -8.93 -18.73 -26.01
N SER A 711 -10.24 -18.96 -26.12
CA SER A 711 -11.01 -19.83 -25.25
C SER A 711 -11.45 -21.11 -25.97
N THR A 712 -11.85 -22.13 -25.21
CA THR A 712 -12.35 -23.38 -25.78
C THR A 712 -13.77 -23.17 -26.33
N LEU A 713 -13.88 -22.96 -27.63
CA LEU A 713 -15.17 -22.78 -28.33
C LEU A 713 -15.72 -24.12 -28.84
N SER A 714 -17.04 -24.28 -28.80
CA SER A 714 -17.77 -25.36 -29.48
C SER A 714 -17.65 -25.24 -31.00
N ILE A 715 -17.99 -26.31 -31.72
CA ILE A 715 -17.96 -26.32 -33.19
C ILE A 715 -18.87 -25.21 -33.75
N THR A 716 -20.06 -25.07 -33.17
CA THR A 716 -21.05 -24.06 -33.56
C THR A 716 -20.56 -22.63 -33.31
N GLU A 717 -19.99 -22.35 -32.14
CA GLU A 717 -19.43 -21.02 -31.83
C GLU A 717 -18.28 -20.66 -32.77
N LYS A 718 -17.39 -21.61 -33.11
CA LYS A 718 -16.32 -21.37 -34.08
C LYS A 718 -16.85 -21.03 -35.47
N ALA A 719 -17.89 -21.75 -35.92
CA ALA A 719 -18.52 -21.51 -37.21
C ALA A 719 -19.23 -20.14 -37.25
N ALA A 720 -19.88 -19.74 -36.15
CA ALA A 720 -20.49 -18.43 -36.01
C ALA A 720 -19.45 -17.28 -36.11
N LEU A 721 -18.37 -17.33 -35.31
CA LEU A 721 -17.31 -16.32 -35.37
C LEU A 721 -16.67 -16.22 -36.76
N TYR A 722 -16.47 -17.35 -37.45
CA TYR A 722 -15.96 -17.36 -38.81
C TYR A 722 -16.91 -16.66 -39.80
N SER A 723 -18.21 -16.85 -39.62
CA SER A 723 -19.23 -16.20 -40.46
C SER A 723 -19.32 -14.70 -40.17
N PHE A 724 -19.21 -14.28 -38.91
CA PHE A 724 -19.09 -12.86 -38.55
C PHE A 724 -17.81 -12.21 -39.09
N GLN A 725 -16.68 -12.92 -39.11
CA GLN A 725 -15.46 -12.44 -39.75
C GLN A 725 -15.64 -12.23 -41.26
N LYS A 726 -16.34 -13.15 -41.95
CA LYS A 726 -16.69 -12.96 -43.37
C LYS A 726 -17.63 -11.79 -43.59
N TRP A 727 -18.58 -11.57 -42.68
CA TRP A 727 -19.45 -10.40 -42.71
C TRP A 727 -18.66 -9.11 -42.57
N ILE A 728 -17.71 -9.03 -41.62
CA ILE A 728 -16.82 -7.87 -41.48
C ILE A 728 -16.06 -7.63 -42.79
N GLU A 729 -15.46 -8.66 -43.39
CA GLU A 729 -14.73 -8.52 -44.66
C GLU A 729 -15.63 -8.03 -45.80
N HIS A 730 -16.88 -8.50 -45.87
CA HIS A 730 -17.85 -8.04 -46.86
C HIS A 730 -18.19 -6.54 -46.68
N VAL A 731 -18.49 -6.11 -45.44
CA VAL A 731 -18.90 -4.72 -45.18
C VAL A 731 -17.75 -3.71 -45.25
N ARG A 732 -16.48 -4.15 -45.14
CA ARG A 732 -15.31 -3.29 -45.37
C ARG A 732 -15.30 -2.66 -46.75
N HIS A 733 -15.82 -3.36 -47.76
CA HIS A 733 -15.89 -2.91 -49.14
C HIS A 733 -17.26 -2.29 -49.51
N SER A 734 -18.17 -2.19 -48.53
CA SER A 734 -19.50 -1.60 -48.68
C SER A 734 -19.52 -0.15 -48.16
N PRO A 735 -20.49 0.68 -48.60
CA PRO A 735 -20.69 2.00 -48.02
C PRO A 735 -20.98 1.94 -46.51
N MET A 736 -20.54 2.95 -45.76
CA MET A 736 -20.86 3.06 -44.34
C MET A 736 -22.38 3.18 -44.15
N PRO A 737 -22.99 2.45 -43.19
CA PRO A 737 -24.43 2.48 -42.97
C PRO A 737 -24.90 3.86 -42.48
N ASP A 738 -26.15 4.20 -42.79
CA ASP A 738 -26.75 5.50 -42.45
C ASP A 738 -27.05 5.65 -40.95
N THR A 739 -27.22 4.53 -40.23
CA THR A 739 -27.55 4.46 -38.81
C THR A 739 -26.81 3.31 -38.12
N PHE A 740 -26.54 3.46 -36.83
CA PHE A 740 -25.94 2.43 -35.97
C PHE A 740 -26.90 1.97 -34.87
N PHE A 741 -28.20 1.96 -35.14
CA PHE A 741 -29.20 1.49 -34.18
C PHE A 741 -29.10 -0.01 -33.96
N LEU A 742 -29.51 -0.46 -32.78
CA LEU A 742 -29.58 -1.88 -32.45
C LEU A 742 -30.80 -2.57 -33.09
N GLU A 743 -31.78 -1.77 -33.51
CA GLU A 743 -33.06 -2.19 -34.11
C GLU A 743 -32.86 -2.88 -35.46
N LEU A 744 -33.61 -3.95 -35.69
CA LEU A 744 -33.81 -4.53 -37.02
C LEU A 744 -34.88 -3.70 -37.75
N LYS A 745 -34.79 -3.59 -39.08
CA LYS A 745 -35.88 -3.00 -39.86
C LYS A 745 -37.19 -3.80 -39.67
N GLU A 746 -38.33 -3.10 -39.71
CA GLU A 746 -39.67 -3.67 -39.50
C GLU A 746 -39.92 -4.92 -40.37
N ASP A 747 -39.45 -4.93 -41.62
CA ASP A 747 -39.60 -6.07 -42.54
C ASP A 747 -38.78 -7.30 -42.11
N ILE A 748 -37.65 -7.11 -41.44
CA ILE A 748 -36.84 -8.20 -40.85
C ILE A 748 -37.46 -8.66 -39.53
N VAL A 749 -37.99 -7.74 -38.72
CA VAL A 749 -38.72 -8.04 -37.48
C VAL A 749 -39.94 -8.92 -37.76
N GLU A 750 -40.75 -8.58 -38.78
CA GLU A 750 -41.91 -9.40 -39.18
C GLU A 750 -41.52 -10.83 -39.59
N LEU A 751 -40.33 -11.00 -40.19
CA LEU A 751 -39.85 -12.29 -40.68
C LEU A 751 -39.22 -13.16 -39.58
N LEU A 752 -38.44 -12.54 -38.69
CA LEU A 752 -37.54 -13.23 -37.75
C LEU A 752 -37.96 -13.09 -36.27
N GLY A 753 -38.81 -12.11 -35.97
CA GLY A 753 -39.21 -11.70 -34.62
C GLY A 753 -38.21 -10.74 -33.96
N ASP A 754 -38.69 -9.91 -33.04
CA ASP A 754 -37.90 -8.90 -32.30
C ASP A 754 -36.68 -9.47 -31.55
N ASP A 755 -36.69 -10.78 -31.27
CA ASP A 755 -35.71 -11.48 -30.45
C ASP A 755 -34.55 -12.12 -31.24
N PHE A 756 -34.50 -11.93 -32.56
CA PHE A 756 -33.58 -12.69 -33.41
C PHE A 756 -32.11 -12.26 -33.27
N LEU A 757 -31.83 -10.99 -32.94
CA LEU A 757 -30.47 -10.48 -32.67
C LEU A 757 -29.92 -10.85 -31.28
N ARG A 758 -30.62 -11.69 -30.51
CA ARG A 758 -30.08 -12.27 -29.27
C ARG A 758 -29.01 -13.30 -29.60
N TRP A 759 -27.92 -13.30 -28.83
CA TRP A 759 -26.84 -14.26 -29.05
C TRP A 759 -27.29 -15.72 -28.94
N GLN A 760 -28.28 -16.00 -28.08
CA GLN A 760 -28.86 -17.33 -27.93
C GLN A 760 -29.57 -17.82 -29.20
N SER A 761 -30.10 -16.89 -30.00
CA SER A 761 -30.82 -17.19 -31.25
C SER A 761 -29.85 -17.29 -32.43
N LEU A 762 -28.94 -16.32 -32.55
CA LEU A 762 -28.12 -16.16 -33.76
C LEU A 762 -26.85 -17.02 -33.76
N ILE A 763 -26.13 -17.15 -32.63
CA ILE A 763 -24.88 -17.94 -32.59
C ILE A 763 -25.08 -19.41 -32.99
N PRO A 764 -26.17 -20.10 -32.59
CA PRO A 764 -26.38 -21.49 -32.99
C PRO A 764 -26.51 -21.73 -34.50
N ILE A 765 -26.96 -20.72 -35.26
CA ILE A 765 -27.29 -20.85 -36.68
C ILE A 765 -26.36 -20.06 -37.60
N ALA A 766 -25.66 -19.03 -37.09
CA ALA A 766 -24.85 -18.12 -37.89
C ALA A 766 -23.79 -18.83 -38.75
N GLY A 767 -23.26 -19.96 -38.28
CA GLY A 767 -22.28 -20.77 -39.03
C GLY A 767 -22.78 -21.34 -40.35
N ASN A 768 -24.09 -21.40 -40.56
CA ASN A 768 -24.74 -21.91 -41.77
C ASN A 768 -25.21 -20.79 -42.71
N LEU A 769 -25.01 -19.53 -42.34
CA LEU A 769 -25.47 -18.37 -43.08
C LEU A 769 -24.29 -17.74 -43.85
N THR A 770 -24.54 -17.32 -45.08
CA THR A 770 -23.62 -16.45 -45.84
C THR A 770 -23.64 -15.03 -45.26
N PRO A 771 -22.63 -14.18 -45.54
CA PRO A 771 -22.61 -12.79 -45.09
C PRO A 771 -23.90 -12.02 -45.37
N GLU A 772 -24.50 -12.23 -46.54
CA GLU A 772 -25.74 -11.57 -46.98
C GLU A 772 -27.00 -12.13 -46.32
N GLN A 773 -26.92 -13.34 -45.75
CA GLN A 773 -28.02 -13.98 -45.02
C GLN A 773 -27.98 -13.71 -43.51
N LEU A 774 -26.89 -13.14 -43.00
CA LEU A 774 -26.81 -12.73 -41.60
C LEU A 774 -27.72 -11.52 -41.38
N PRO A 775 -28.59 -11.52 -40.36
CA PRO A 775 -29.49 -10.41 -40.04
C PRO A 775 -28.74 -9.32 -39.27
N ILE A 776 -27.55 -8.94 -39.74
CA ILE A 776 -26.69 -7.91 -39.15
C ILE A 776 -26.53 -6.82 -40.20
N GLU A 777 -27.08 -5.65 -39.91
CA GLU A 777 -27.10 -4.50 -40.82
C GLU A 777 -25.94 -3.54 -40.56
N ASN A 778 -25.49 -3.45 -39.31
CA ASN A 778 -24.41 -2.54 -38.93
C ASN A 778 -23.49 -3.14 -37.85
N ALA A 779 -22.31 -2.54 -37.72
CA ALA A 779 -21.27 -3.04 -36.83
C ALA A 779 -21.62 -2.92 -35.33
N HIS A 780 -22.52 -2.01 -34.94
CA HIS A 780 -22.97 -1.88 -33.55
C HIS A 780 -23.88 -3.05 -33.12
N GLN A 781 -24.68 -3.61 -34.04
CA GLN A 781 -25.45 -4.83 -33.77
C GLN A 781 -24.52 -6.03 -33.51
N LEU A 782 -23.47 -6.21 -34.33
CA LEU A 782 -22.47 -7.26 -34.11
C LEU A 782 -21.67 -7.03 -32.82
N HIS A 783 -21.29 -5.78 -32.53
CA HIS A 783 -20.68 -5.37 -31.26
C HIS A 783 -21.54 -5.85 -30.08
N ASN A 784 -22.81 -5.43 -30.01
CA ASN A 784 -23.69 -5.77 -28.90
C ASN A 784 -23.90 -7.29 -28.76
N LEU A 785 -24.08 -7.99 -29.89
CA LEU A 785 -24.18 -9.46 -29.92
C LEU A 785 -22.95 -10.13 -29.30
N LEU A 786 -21.75 -9.71 -29.71
CA LEU A 786 -20.48 -10.23 -29.22
C LEU A 786 -20.29 -9.91 -27.74
N HIS A 787 -20.61 -8.69 -27.31
CA HIS A 787 -20.51 -8.27 -25.92
C HIS A 787 -21.39 -9.14 -25.01
N GLN A 788 -22.68 -9.29 -25.34
CA GLN A 788 -23.63 -10.11 -24.58
C GLN A 788 -23.18 -11.57 -24.51
N TRP A 789 -22.76 -12.15 -25.64
CA TRP A 789 -22.26 -13.52 -25.68
C TRP A 789 -21.01 -13.70 -24.82
N MET A 790 -20.01 -12.82 -24.96
CA MET A 790 -18.75 -12.95 -24.26
C MET A 790 -18.89 -12.75 -22.74
N LEU A 791 -19.75 -11.84 -22.27
CA LEU A 791 -20.06 -11.69 -20.85
C LEU A 791 -20.59 -13.00 -20.26
N VAL A 792 -21.55 -13.64 -20.92
CA VAL A 792 -22.09 -14.94 -20.49
C VAL A 792 -21.03 -16.05 -20.58
N ARG A 793 -20.22 -16.03 -21.64
CA ARG A 793 -19.22 -17.08 -21.90
C ARG A 793 -18.05 -17.06 -20.94
N PHE A 794 -17.61 -15.86 -20.53
CA PHE A 794 -16.43 -15.64 -19.69
C PHE A 794 -16.74 -15.36 -18.23
N ARG A 795 -18.02 -15.37 -17.83
CA ARG A 795 -18.45 -15.18 -16.45
C ARG A 795 -17.69 -16.03 -15.45
N ALA A 796 -17.38 -15.43 -14.31
CA ALA A 796 -16.78 -16.17 -13.21
C ALA A 796 -17.81 -17.12 -12.59
N LYS A 797 -17.44 -18.39 -12.43
CA LYS A 797 -18.25 -19.33 -11.66
C LYS A 797 -18.12 -19.01 -10.19
N SER A 798 -19.20 -19.19 -9.43
CA SER A 798 -19.22 -19.05 -7.97
C SER A 798 -18.49 -20.21 -7.27
N GLY A 799 -17.16 -20.25 -7.42
CA GLY A 799 -16.29 -21.27 -6.87
C GLY A 799 -15.70 -20.89 -5.50
N PRO A 800 -14.99 -21.83 -4.84
CA PRO A 800 -14.41 -21.61 -3.50
C PRO A 800 -13.31 -20.54 -3.44
N GLU A 801 -12.86 -20.02 -4.58
CA GLU A 801 -11.90 -18.91 -4.66
C GLU A 801 -12.52 -17.55 -4.31
N LEU A 802 -13.87 -17.44 -4.33
CA LEU A 802 -14.59 -16.23 -3.93
C LEU A 802 -14.89 -16.23 -2.42
N PRO A 803 -14.93 -15.05 -1.77
CA PRO A 803 -15.32 -14.93 -0.37
C PRO A 803 -16.69 -15.56 -0.11
N THR A 804 -16.87 -16.18 1.06
CA THR A 804 -18.10 -16.91 1.41
C THR A 804 -19.33 -16.01 1.35
N ARG A 805 -19.23 -14.78 1.84
CA ARG A 805 -20.32 -13.81 1.80
C ARG A 805 -20.69 -13.41 0.39
N LEU A 806 -19.71 -13.18 -0.49
CA LEU A 806 -19.98 -12.88 -1.90
C LEU A 806 -20.69 -14.05 -2.59
N ARG A 807 -20.29 -15.30 -2.31
CA ARG A 807 -21.00 -16.48 -2.83
C ARG A 807 -22.44 -16.53 -2.34
N LYS A 808 -22.69 -16.18 -1.07
CA LYS A 808 -24.04 -16.07 -0.50
C LYS A 808 -24.85 -14.99 -1.25
N LEU A 809 -24.29 -13.80 -1.46
CA LEU A 809 -24.95 -12.73 -2.21
C LEU A 809 -25.28 -13.14 -3.64
N ILE A 810 -24.37 -13.80 -4.35
CA ILE A 810 -24.63 -14.33 -5.70
C ILE A 810 -25.75 -15.36 -5.65
N SER A 811 -25.76 -16.26 -4.66
CA SER A 811 -26.83 -17.25 -4.49
C SER A 811 -28.19 -16.63 -4.16
N ILE A 812 -28.22 -15.50 -3.46
CA ILE A 812 -29.46 -14.77 -3.16
C ILE A 812 -29.92 -14.03 -4.42
N ALA A 813 -28.99 -13.40 -5.13
CA ALA A 813 -29.25 -12.73 -6.40
C ALA A 813 -29.63 -13.72 -7.51
N ASP A 814 -29.26 -15.00 -7.39
CA ASP A 814 -29.69 -16.08 -8.26
C ASP A 814 -31.19 -16.26 -8.11
N GLY A 815 -31.96 -15.90 -9.14
CA GLY A 815 -33.43 -15.91 -9.07
C GLY A 815 -34.10 -16.92 -9.96
N PHE A 816 -35.40 -16.76 -10.13
CA PHE A 816 -36.22 -17.67 -10.90
C PHE A 816 -35.93 -17.39 -12.38
N GLY A 817 -35.12 -18.23 -13.01
CA GLY A 817 -34.65 -17.94 -14.36
C GLY A 817 -34.01 -19.13 -15.05
N ASP A 818 -33.97 -19.02 -16.37
CA ASP A 818 -33.37 -19.99 -17.29
C ASP A 818 -31.83 -19.99 -17.21
N ALA A 819 -31.24 -18.95 -16.61
CA ALA A 819 -29.82 -18.83 -16.35
C ALA A 819 -29.57 -18.33 -14.92
N ARG A 820 -28.42 -18.74 -14.36
CA ARG A 820 -28.01 -18.31 -13.01
C ARG A 820 -27.33 -16.97 -12.98
N SER A 821 -27.58 -16.21 -11.92
CA SER A 821 -26.83 -14.99 -11.61
C SER A 821 -25.34 -15.31 -11.46
N CYS A 822 -24.50 -14.42 -11.95
CA CYS A 822 -23.06 -14.61 -11.95
C CYS A 822 -22.32 -13.34 -11.62
N LEU A 823 -21.12 -13.52 -11.06
CA LEU A 823 -20.19 -12.43 -10.85
C LEU A 823 -19.59 -12.02 -12.20
N LEU A 824 -19.84 -10.77 -12.61
CA LEU A 824 -19.19 -10.16 -13.77
C LEU A 824 -17.88 -9.54 -13.34
N ARG A 825 -17.93 -8.62 -12.37
CA ARG A 825 -16.77 -7.85 -11.93
C ARG A 825 -16.51 -8.07 -10.45
N LEU A 826 -15.24 -8.12 -10.10
CA LEU A 826 -14.78 -8.08 -8.73
C LEU A 826 -13.40 -7.46 -8.73
N SER A 827 -13.29 -6.33 -8.06
CA SER A 827 -12.05 -5.59 -7.85
C SER A 827 -11.77 -5.43 -6.34
N ASN A 828 -10.79 -4.62 -5.97
CA ASN A 828 -10.55 -4.28 -4.57
C ASN A 828 -11.63 -3.40 -3.95
N ASN A 829 -12.43 -2.67 -4.74
CA ASN A 829 -13.38 -1.68 -4.23
C ASN A 829 -14.80 -1.80 -4.80
N LEU A 830 -15.06 -2.71 -5.75
CA LEU A 830 -16.39 -2.97 -6.26
C LEU A 830 -16.61 -4.44 -6.64
N PHE A 831 -17.88 -4.83 -6.70
CA PHE A 831 -18.29 -6.07 -7.35
C PHE A 831 -19.61 -5.89 -8.09
N GLU A 832 -19.78 -6.62 -9.19
CA GLU A 832 -20.99 -6.58 -10.03
C GLU A 832 -21.57 -7.98 -10.19
N ILE A 833 -22.83 -8.14 -9.79
CA ILE A 833 -23.61 -9.35 -9.99
C ILE A 833 -24.58 -9.11 -11.15
N SER A 834 -24.43 -9.86 -12.24
CA SER A 834 -25.40 -9.84 -13.33
C SER A 834 -26.62 -10.65 -12.97
N LEU A 835 -27.78 -10.10 -13.35
CA LEU A 835 -29.08 -10.70 -13.17
C LEU A 835 -29.62 -11.11 -14.55
N PRO A 836 -29.65 -12.40 -14.87
CA PRO A 836 -30.23 -12.88 -16.12
C PRO A 836 -31.76 -12.85 -16.04
N PHE A 837 -32.35 -11.67 -16.23
CA PHE A 837 -33.80 -11.46 -16.15
C PHE A 837 -34.40 -10.74 -17.37
N VAL A 838 -33.56 -10.06 -18.14
CA VAL A 838 -33.98 -9.22 -19.27
C VAL A 838 -33.13 -9.47 -20.50
N VAL A 839 -33.72 -9.16 -21.63
CA VAL A 839 -33.22 -9.34 -23.00
C VAL A 839 -31.94 -8.56 -23.27
N HIS A 840 -31.69 -7.48 -22.51
CA HIS A 840 -30.49 -6.66 -22.61
C HIS A 840 -29.60 -6.70 -21.36
N LYS A 841 -29.92 -5.97 -20.27
CA LYS A 841 -29.05 -5.89 -19.09
C LYS A 841 -29.79 -5.60 -17.79
N ALA A 842 -29.49 -6.38 -16.76
CA ALA A 842 -29.80 -6.06 -15.36
C ALA A 842 -28.65 -6.50 -14.44
N GLY A 843 -28.38 -5.71 -13.39
CA GLY A 843 -27.25 -5.96 -12.52
C GLY A 843 -27.26 -5.19 -11.21
N PHE A 844 -26.52 -5.72 -10.23
CA PHE A 844 -26.20 -5.06 -8.98
C PHE A 844 -24.71 -4.74 -8.96
N LEU A 845 -24.35 -3.45 -8.99
CA LEU A 845 -22.98 -2.97 -8.84
C LEU A 845 -22.82 -2.35 -7.45
N PHE A 846 -22.07 -3.02 -6.58
CA PHE A 846 -21.73 -2.54 -5.25
C PHE A 846 -20.35 -1.91 -5.27
N ASN A 847 -20.22 -0.73 -4.66
CA ASN A 847 -18.94 -0.15 -4.27
C ASN A 847 -18.97 0.24 -2.79
N GLU A 848 -17.89 0.84 -2.29
CA GLU A 848 -17.74 1.32 -0.91
C GLU A 848 -18.91 2.17 -0.37
N LYS A 849 -19.56 2.96 -1.23
CA LYS A 849 -20.48 4.05 -0.85
C LYS A 849 -21.90 3.86 -1.35
N GLU A 850 -22.07 3.19 -2.48
CA GLU A 850 -23.36 3.02 -3.13
C GLU A 850 -23.51 1.67 -3.82
N LEU A 851 -24.77 1.24 -3.90
CA LEU A 851 -25.24 0.17 -4.76
C LEU A 851 -25.93 0.84 -5.94
N VAL A 852 -25.42 0.58 -7.14
CA VAL A 852 -26.05 0.97 -8.39
C VAL A 852 -26.76 -0.25 -8.95
N VAL A 853 -28.06 -0.14 -9.03
CA VAL A 853 -28.92 -1.11 -9.68
C VAL A 853 -29.21 -0.60 -11.08
N GLU A 854 -29.01 -1.47 -12.07
CA GLU A 854 -29.32 -1.19 -13.46
C GLU A 854 -30.40 -2.18 -13.92
N PHE A 855 -31.44 -1.66 -14.56
CA PHE A 855 -32.47 -2.47 -15.22
C PHE A 855 -32.86 -1.83 -16.54
N CYS A 856 -32.69 -2.56 -17.64
CA CYS A 856 -33.10 -2.12 -18.98
C CYS A 856 -34.45 -2.73 -19.35
N GLU A 857 -35.33 -1.89 -19.92
CA GLU A 857 -36.50 -2.36 -20.64
C GLU A 857 -36.13 -3.13 -21.92
N LEU A 858 -37.14 -3.74 -22.52
CA LEU A 858 -37.03 -4.25 -23.88
C LEU A 858 -36.72 -3.09 -24.85
N PRO A 859 -35.88 -3.31 -25.88
CA PRO A 859 -35.60 -2.28 -26.87
C PRO A 859 -36.90 -1.86 -27.55
N ASN A 860 -37.01 -0.58 -27.90
CA ASN A 860 -38.14 0.00 -28.64
C ASN A 860 -39.44 0.16 -27.83
N ALA A 861 -39.41 0.00 -26.50
CA ALA A 861 -40.53 0.40 -25.66
C ALA A 861 -40.77 1.92 -25.79
N PRO A 862 -41.96 2.36 -26.25
CA PRO A 862 -42.26 3.79 -26.35
C PRO A 862 -42.34 4.39 -24.93
N GLU A 863 -42.08 5.69 -24.80
CA GLU A 863 -42.03 6.36 -23.48
C GLU A 863 -43.34 6.22 -22.71
N GLU A 864 -44.47 6.13 -23.41
CA GLU A 864 -45.80 5.92 -22.85
C GLU A 864 -46.02 4.52 -22.25
N ASP A 865 -45.22 3.50 -22.62
CA ASP A 865 -45.43 2.10 -22.24
C ASP A 865 -44.28 1.52 -21.38
N ILE A 866 -43.66 2.36 -20.55
CA ILE A 866 -42.60 1.96 -19.59
C ILE A 866 -43.12 1.81 -18.15
N GLY A 867 -44.39 1.41 -17.99
CA GLY A 867 -45.08 1.32 -16.70
C GLY A 867 -44.34 0.50 -15.64
N ARG A 868 -43.58 -0.53 -16.05
CA ARG A 868 -42.69 -1.29 -15.14
C ARG A 868 -41.64 -0.43 -14.46
N LEU A 869 -40.99 0.47 -15.21
CA LEU A 869 -39.98 1.35 -14.65
C LEU A 869 -40.61 2.35 -13.68
N HIS A 870 -41.84 2.80 -13.94
CA HIS A 870 -42.62 3.62 -13.01
C HIS A 870 -42.96 2.88 -11.71
N VAL A 871 -43.36 1.61 -11.79
CA VAL A 871 -43.65 0.79 -10.61
C VAL A 871 -42.38 0.49 -9.81
N PHE A 872 -41.25 0.20 -10.46
CA PHE A 872 -39.97 0.03 -9.78
C PHE A 872 -39.52 1.30 -9.08
N ASP A 873 -39.69 2.46 -9.69
CA ASP A 873 -39.39 3.75 -9.07
C ASP A 873 -40.27 4.02 -7.84
N ALA A 874 -41.58 3.74 -7.95
CA ALA A 874 -42.53 3.86 -6.85
C ALA A 874 -42.19 2.92 -5.67
N LEU A 875 -41.89 1.65 -5.96
CA LEU A 875 -41.49 0.66 -4.95
C LEU A 875 -40.13 1.00 -4.33
N ALA A 876 -39.15 1.41 -5.12
CA ALA A 876 -37.84 1.84 -4.62
C ALA A 876 -37.97 3.03 -3.66
N SER A 877 -38.82 3.99 -3.99
CA SER A 877 -39.14 5.12 -3.10
C SER A 877 -39.76 4.64 -1.78
N ARG A 878 -40.72 3.71 -1.83
CA ARG A 878 -41.36 3.15 -0.62
C ARG A 878 -40.41 2.26 0.20
N ILE A 879 -39.49 1.54 -0.43
CA ILE A 879 -38.46 0.77 0.27
C ILE A 879 -37.59 1.71 1.13
N ALA A 880 -37.23 2.89 0.62
CA ALA A 880 -36.48 3.89 1.39
C ALA A 880 -37.28 4.42 2.58
N GLU A 881 -38.59 4.60 2.44
CA GLU A 881 -39.48 5.00 3.55
C GLU A 881 -39.64 3.89 4.60
N TRP A 882 -39.81 2.63 4.15
CA TRP A 882 -39.97 1.47 5.03
C TRP A 882 -38.67 1.09 5.75
N ASN A 883 -37.51 1.43 5.16
CA ASN A 883 -36.18 1.13 5.67
C ASN A 883 -35.34 2.42 5.74
N SER A 884 -35.54 3.20 6.79
CA SER A 884 -34.92 4.53 6.98
C SER A 884 -33.38 4.54 7.03
N GLN A 885 -32.75 3.37 7.05
CA GLN A 885 -31.30 3.21 6.96
C GLN A 885 -30.76 3.41 5.53
N TRP A 886 -31.63 3.38 4.51
CA TRP A 886 -31.23 3.54 3.11
C TRP A 886 -31.80 4.81 2.50
N GLN A 887 -30.99 5.46 1.68
CA GLN A 887 -31.40 6.52 0.79
C GLN A 887 -31.37 5.98 -0.64
N ILE A 888 -32.50 6.06 -1.34
CA ILE A 888 -32.61 5.60 -2.73
C ILE A 888 -32.91 6.80 -3.62
N SER A 889 -32.15 6.92 -4.70
CA SER A 889 -32.40 7.87 -5.78
C SER A 889 -32.55 7.11 -7.09
N SER A 890 -33.45 7.56 -7.94
CA SER A 890 -33.74 6.94 -9.23
C SER A 890 -33.44 7.90 -10.37
N ASN A 891 -33.03 7.33 -11.50
CA ASN A 891 -32.85 8.06 -12.74
C ASN A 891 -33.24 7.15 -13.92
N ARG A 892 -34.07 7.68 -14.82
CA ARG A 892 -34.50 6.97 -16.04
C ARG A 892 -33.84 7.64 -17.23
N VAL A 893 -33.18 6.85 -18.08
CA VAL A 893 -32.45 7.37 -19.23
C VAL A 893 -32.79 6.53 -20.45
N CYS A 894 -33.12 7.17 -21.57
CA CYS A 894 -33.17 6.51 -22.86
C CYS A 894 -31.80 6.64 -23.54
N GLN A 895 -31.12 5.52 -23.80
CA GLN A 895 -29.86 5.48 -24.55
C GLN A 895 -30.03 4.56 -25.75
N PHE A 896 -29.80 5.10 -26.96
CA PHE A 896 -29.88 4.36 -28.23
C PHE A 896 -31.19 3.54 -28.40
N GLY A 897 -32.34 4.09 -27.97
CA GLY A 897 -33.65 3.46 -28.11
C GLY A 897 -34.03 2.48 -26.98
N THR A 898 -33.21 2.35 -25.93
CA THR A 898 -33.50 1.52 -24.76
C THR A 898 -33.67 2.37 -23.50
N TRP A 899 -34.79 2.18 -22.80
CA TRP A 899 -35.02 2.81 -21.49
C TRP A 899 -34.34 2.02 -20.38
N THR A 900 -33.54 2.72 -19.58
CA THR A 900 -32.83 2.13 -18.44
C THR A 900 -33.17 2.88 -17.16
N LEU A 901 -33.53 2.12 -16.11
CA LEU A 901 -33.66 2.61 -14.75
C LEU A 901 -32.36 2.36 -13.99
N PHE A 902 -31.81 3.44 -13.44
CA PHE A 902 -30.71 3.40 -12.48
C PHE A 902 -31.25 3.74 -11.09
N LEU A 903 -31.15 2.79 -10.15
CA LEU A 903 -31.38 3.06 -8.73
C LEU A 903 -30.02 3.16 -8.05
N ARG A 904 -29.75 4.28 -7.37
CA ARG A 904 -28.58 4.45 -6.52
C ARG A 904 -29.00 4.42 -5.08
N VAL A 905 -28.53 3.41 -4.36
CA VAL A 905 -28.82 3.19 -2.95
C VAL A 905 -27.58 3.48 -2.12
N LYS A 906 -27.74 4.27 -1.08
CA LYS A 906 -26.69 4.62 -0.10
C LYS A 906 -27.22 4.38 1.31
N ARG A 907 -26.33 4.27 2.29
CA ARG A 907 -26.75 4.42 3.69
C ARG A 907 -27.11 5.87 3.99
N PHE A 908 -28.17 6.08 4.75
CA PHE A 908 -28.65 7.42 5.13
C PHE A 908 -27.63 8.19 5.99
N ASP A 909 -26.85 7.47 6.81
CA ASP A 909 -25.80 8.04 7.67
C ASP A 909 -24.49 8.36 6.93
N GLY A 910 -24.39 8.02 5.64
CA GLY A 910 -23.18 8.22 4.84
C GLY A 910 -22.00 7.32 5.20
N LEU A 911 -22.20 6.32 6.07
CA LEU A 911 -21.18 5.34 6.45
C LEU A 911 -21.03 4.21 5.41
N HIS A 912 -19.99 3.39 5.56
CA HIS A 912 -19.78 2.19 4.75
C HIS A 912 -20.85 1.13 5.00
N TRP A 913 -21.04 0.27 4.00
CA TRP A 913 -21.93 -0.89 4.09
C TRP A 913 -21.62 -1.77 5.32
N GLN A 914 -22.66 -2.14 6.04
CA GLN A 914 -22.61 -3.17 7.07
C GLN A 914 -22.92 -4.53 6.46
N ASP A 915 -22.47 -5.60 7.14
CA ASP A 915 -22.67 -6.99 6.71
C ASP A 915 -24.14 -7.31 6.38
N SER A 916 -25.07 -6.85 7.21
CA SER A 916 -26.51 -7.10 7.03
C SER A 916 -27.13 -6.29 5.90
N ASP A 917 -26.52 -5.16 5.50
CA ASP A 917 -27.10 -4.28 4.50
C ASP A 917 -27.13 -4.94 3.13
N LEU A 918 -26.02 -5.57 2.73
CA LEU A 918 -25.87 -6.13 1.39
C LEU A 918 -26.90 -7.25 1.14
N GLU A 919 -27.07 -8.15 2.10
CA GLU A 919 -28.01 -9.26 1.99
C GLU A 919 -29.45 -8.77 1.88
N GLN A 920 -29.84 -7.82 2.74
CA GLN A 920 -31.18 -7.26 2.72
C GLN A 920 -31.46 -6.47 1.44
N LEU A 921 -30.51 -5.65 0.98
CA LEU A 921 -30.64 -4.91 -0.27
C LEU A 921 -30.82 -5.83 -1.48
N VAL A 922 -29.97 -6.85 -1.60
CA VAL A 922 -30.11 -7.84 -2.68
C VAL A 922 -31.48 -8.52 -2.60
N LEU A 923 -31.94 -8.93 -1.41
CA LEU A 923 -33.27 -9.56 -1.27
C LEU A 923 -34.41 -8.63 -1.70
N TRP A 924 -34.46 -7.40 -1.18
CA TRP A 924 -35.50 -6.43 -1.50
C TRP A 924 -35.56 -6.12 -3.00
N LEU A 925 -34.42 -5.81 -3.60
CA LEU A 925 -34.34 -5.51 -5.04
C LEU A 925 -34.62 -6.74 -5.89
N ARG A 926 -34.24 -7.93 -5.42
CA ARG A 926 -34.53 -9.16 -6.12
C ARG A 926 -36.02 -9.47 -6.12
N VAL A 927 -36.76 -9.19 -5.05
CA VAL A 927 -38.23 -9.28 -5.06
C VAL A 927 -38.82 -8.37 -6.12
N LEU A 928 -38.34 -7.14 -6.29
CA LEU A 928 -38.82 -6.24 -7.35
C LEU A 928 -38.69 -6.86 -8.73
N PHE A 929 -37.50 -7.40 -9.03
CA PHE A 929 -37.25 -7.97 -10.35
C PHE A 929 -37.96 -9.30 -10.57
N ASP A 930 -37.91 -10.19 -9.58
CA ASP A 930 -38.52 -11.51 -9.68
C ASP A 930 -40.04 -11.46 -9.89
N THR A 931 -40.70 -10.37 -9.50
CA THR A 931 -42.17 -10.21 -9.55
C THR A 931 -42.69 -9.47 -10.78
N ALA A 932 -41.80 -9.03 -11.69
CA ALA A 932 -42.11 -8.14 -12.80
C ALA A 932 -42.06 -8.83 -14.18
N TYR A 933 -42.10 -10.15 -14.21
CA TYR A 933 -41.75 -10.94 -15.39
C TYR A 933 -42.74 -10.69 -16.54
N ASP A 934 -44.04 -10.76 -16.25
CA ASP A 934 -45.16 -10.54 -17.18
C ASP A 934 -45.62 -9.08 -17.24
N PHE A 935 -44.81 -8.17 -16.71
CA PHE A 935 -45.16 -6.76 -16.53
C PHE A 935 -44.44 -5.86 -17.53
N SER A 936 -44.31 -6.26 -18.80
CA SER A 936 -43.63 -5.46 -19.85
C SER A 936 -44.66 -4.72 -20.71
N TYR A 937 -44.29 -3.57 -21.31
CA TYR A 937 -45.16 -2.79 -22.21
C TYR A 937 -46.52 -2.39 -21.60
N VAL A 938 -46.51 -2.00 -20.33
CA VAL A 938 -47.71 -1.52 -19.63
C VAL A 938 -47.81 0.00 -19.78
N PRO A 939 -48.95 0.54 -20.21
CA PRO A 939 -49.17 1.98 -20.29
C PRO A 939 -48.92 2.69 -18.95
N ASN A 940 -48.27 3.84 -18.99
CA ASN A 940 -47.89 4.58 -17.79
C ASN A 940 -49.10 5.02 -16.95
N ASP A 941 -50.24 5.32 -17.58
CA ASP A 941 -51.47 5.76 -16.93
C ASP A 941 -52.13 4.68 -16.05
N GLU A 942 -52.02 3.41 -16.45
CA GLU A 942 -52.52 2.27 -15.67
C GLU A 942 -51.80 2.12 -14.31
N VAL A 943 -50.57 2.61 -14.19
CA VAL A 943 -49.73 2.42 -12.99
C VAL A 943 -49.51 3.68 -12.15
N LEU A 944 -50.08 4.83 -12.53
CA LEU A 944 -49.91 6.10 -11.79
C LEU A 944 -50.36 6.02 -10.32
N HIS A 945 -51.34 5.16 -10.04
CA HIS A 945 -51.91 4.98 -8.70
C HIS A 945 -51.02 4.18 -7.73
N VAL A 946 -50.00 3.48 -8.25
CA VAL A 946 -49.23 2.49 -7.47
C VAL A 946 -48.44 3.13 -6.32
N HIS A 947 -47.86 4.32 -6.52
CA HIS A 947 -47.10 4.97 -5.46
C HIS A 947 -47.99 5.33 -4.26
N GLU A 948 -49.18 5.88 -4.49
CA GLU A 948 -50.16 6.20 -3.44
C GLU A 948 -50.67 4.92 -2.75
N MET A 949 -51.06 3.92 -3.54
CA MET A 949 -51.53 2.61 -3.06
C MET A 949 -50.55 2.00 -2.04
N LEU A 950 -49.26 1.93 -2.38
CA LEU A 950 -48.22 1.35 -1.52
C LEU A 950 -47.99 2.13 -0.21
N GLY A 951 -48.48 3.36 -0.10
CA GLY A 951 -48.40 4.17 1.12
C GLY A 951 -49.38 3.73 2.22
N HIS A 952 -50.36 2.88 1.89
CA HIS A 952 -51.36 2.39 2.83
C HIS A 952 -50.98 1.03 3.45
N SER A 953 -51.59 0.70 4.59
CA SER A 953 -51.47 -0.65 5.16
C SER A 953 -52.27 -1.64 4.29
N PRO A 954 -51.79 -2.88 4.03
CA PRO A 954 -50.67 -3.59 4.66
C PRO A 954 -49.42 -3.78 3.78
N TRP A 955 -49.15 -2.87 2.83
CA TRP A 955 -48.16 -3.12 1.77
C TRP A 955 -46.73 -3.36 2.28
N ARG A 956 -46.29 -2.61 3.30
CA ARG A 956 -44.97 -2.81 3.90
C ARG A 956 -44.80 -4.24 4.42
N GLU A 957 -45.77 -4.73 5.18
CA GLU A 957 -45.69 -6.04 5.80
C GLU A 957 -45.88 -7.18 4.78
N LEU A 958 -46.68 -6.93 3.73
CA LEU A 958 -46.86 -7.87 2.62
C LEU A 958 -45.56 -8.05 1.83
N PHE A 959 -44.91 -6.95 1.43
CA PHE A 959 -43.61 -7.02 0.75
C PHE A 959 -42.51 -7.61 1.63
N GLN A 960 -42.51 -7.32 2.93
CA GLN A 960 -41.60 -8.00 3.86
C GLN A 960 -41.82 -9.52 3.87
N ALA A 961 -43.06 -10.00 3.83
CA ALA A 961 -43.33 -11.43 3.75
C ALA A 961 -42.81 -12.06 2.44
N TYR A 962 -42.84 -11.32 1.32
CA TYR A 962 -42.26 -11.75 0.05
C TYR A 962 -40.73 -11.75 0.06
N VAL A 963 -40.10 -10.78 0.74
CA VAL A 963 -38.65 -10.76 1.01
C VAL A 963 -38.23 -11.97 1.84
N ASP A 964 -38.96 -12.25 2.93
CA ASP A 964 -38.71 -13.40 3.80
C ASP A 964 -38.89 -14.71 3.03
N TYR A 965 -39.95 -14.82 2.23
CA TYR A 965 -40.19 -15.94 1.32
C TYR A 965 -39.02 -16.14 0.35
N ARG A 966 -38.56 -15.06 -0.29
CA ARG A 966 -37.48 -15.11 -1.27
C ARG A 966 -36.15 -15.59 -0.67
N SER A 967 -35.89 -15.31 0.60
CA SER A 967 -34.63 -15.69 1.28
C SER A 967 -34.46 -17.21 1.47
N VAL A 968 -35.58 -17.94 1.64
CA VAL A 968 -35.57 -19.38 1.94
C VAL A 968 -35.80 -20.26 0.71
N ILE A 969 -36.21 -19.64 -0.38
CA ILE A 969 -36.58 -20.30 -1.63
C ILE A 969 -35.33 -20.72 -2.42
N ASP A 970 -35.33 -21.94 -2.99
CA ASP A 970 -34.22 -22.49 -3.75
C ASP A 970 -34.68 -23.31 -4.97
N PHE A 971 -34.17 -22.93 -6.13
CA PHE A 971 -34.46 -23.55 -7.43
C PHE A 971 -33.20 -24.17 -8.06
N SER A 972 -32.10 -24.26 -7.31
CA SER A 972 -30.79 -24.66 -7.85
C SER A 972 -30.68 -26.13 -8.24
N VAL A 973 -31.61 -26.98 -7.79
CA VAL A 973 -31.57 -28.44 -8.03
C VAL A 973 -32.44 -28.85 -9.23
N GLN A 974 -33.40 -28.00 -9.62
CA GLN A 974 -34.37 -28.35 -10.66
C GLN A 974 -34.82 -27.15 -11.49
N ARG A 975 -35.02 -27.38 -12.78
CA ARG A 975 -35.57 -26.39 -13.71
C ARG A 975 -37.02 -26.07 -13.38
N ILE A 976 -37.34 -24.79 -13.24
CA ILE A 976 -38.73 -24.31 -13.14
C ILE A 976 -38.93 -23.14 -14.10
N THR A 977 -39.96 -23.27 -14.94
CA THR A 977 -40.36 -22.24 -15.88
C THR A 977 -40.92 -21.05 -15.10
N VAL A 978 -40.28 -19.89 -15.20
CA VAL A 978 -40.60 -18.67 -14.42
C VAL A 978 -42.07 -18.28 -14.51
N TYR A 979 -42.64 -18.34 -15.72
CA TYR A 979 -44.07 -18.10 -16.02
C TYR A 979 -45.06 -18.98 -15.23
N SER A 980 -44.61 -20.11 -14.67
CA SER A 980 -45.47 -21.01 -13.91
C SER A 980 -45.55 -20.67 -12.42
N LEU A 981 -44.80 -19.67 -11.95
CA LEU A 981 -44.73 -19.26 -10.56
C LEU A 981 -45.68 -18.08 -10.30
N PRO A 982 -46.60 -18.18 -9.32
CA PRO A 982 -47.39 -17.02 -8.90
C PRO A 982 -46.52 -15.82 -8.47
N PHE A 983 -45.32 -16.09 -7.95
CA PHE A 983 -44.38 -15.04 -7.59
C PHE A 983 -44.00 -14.15 -8.78
N ALA A 984 -43.84 -14.72 -9.98
CA ALA A 984 -43.38 -14.01 -11.16
C ALA A 984 -44.38 -13.00 -11.74
N SER A 985 -45.66 -13.20 -11.46
CA SER A 985 -46.78 -12.37 -11.93
C SER A 985 -47.34 -11.44 -10.85
N THR A 986 -46.66 -11.34 -9.71
CA THR A 986 -47.19 -10.62 -8.54
C THR A 986 -47.40 -9.14 -8.84
N LEU A 987 -46.49 -8.46 -9.54
CA LEU A 987 -46.67 -7.02 -9.84
C LEU A 987 -47.82 -6.80 -10.81
N ALA A 988 -47.90 -7.58 -11.90
CA ALA A 988 -49.03 -7.50 -12.82
C ALA A 988 -50.37 -7.72 -12.10
N ALA A 989 -50.45 -8.79 -11.31
CA ALA A 989 -51.67 -9.16 -10.58
C ALA A 989 -52.11 -8.10 -9.55
N LEU A 990 -51.17 -7.52 -8.80
CA LEU A 990 -51.50 -6.58 -7.72
C LEU A 990 -51.60 -5.12 -8.19
N CYS A 991 -50.92 -4.73 -9.28
CA CYS A 991 -50.97 -3.36 -9.78
C CYS A 991 -52.11 -3.15 -10.79
N LEU A 992 -52.42 -4.13 -11.64
CA LEU A 992 -53.40 -3.95 -12.73
C LEU A 992 -54.79 -4.48 -12.37
N ASN A 993 -54.89 -5.46 -11.46
CA ASN A 993 -56.16 -6.08 -11.11
C ASN A 993 -56.60 -5.70 -9.68
N GLU A 994 -57.52 -4.74 -9.59
CA GLU A 994 -58.09 -4.26 -8.33
C GLU A 994 -58.75 -5.38 -7.50
N PHE A 995 -59.43 -6.32 -8.15
CA PHE A 995 -60.07 -7.44 -7.45
C PHE A 995 -59.05 -8.36 -6.77
N VAL A 996 -57.99 -8.75 -7.49
CA VAL A 996 -56.93 -9.61 -6.93
C VAL A 996 -56.21 -8.89 -5.78
N ARG A 997 -55.89 -7.60 -5.98
CA ARG A 997 -55.28 -6.74 -4.97
C ARG A 997 -56.10 -6.70 -3.68
N ASP A 998 -57.40 -6.45 -3.80
CA ASP A 998 -58.29 -6.32 -2.66
C ASP A 998 -58.44 -7.65 -1.92
N GLU A 999 -58.61 -8.77 -2.63
CA GLU A 999 -58.71 -10.09 -1.98
C GLU A 999 -57.44 -10.43 -1.19
N VAL A 1000 -56.25 -10.18 -1.75
CA VAL A 1000 -54.96 -10.46 -1.08
C VAL A 1000 -54.76 -9.56 0.14
N THR A 1001 -55.03 -8.25 0.03
CA THR A 1001 -54.85 -7.31 1.14
C THR A 1001 -55.86 -7.55 2.27
N HIS A 1002 -57.13 -7.80 1.95
CA HIS A 1002 -58.14 -8.18 2.94
C HIS A 1002 -57.79 -9.50 3.63
N ALA A 1003 -57.35 -10.51 2.88
CA ALA A 1003 -56.93 -11.79 3.45
C ALA A 1003 -55.74 -11.65 4.40
N TYR A 1004 -54.74 -10.83 4.05
CA TYR A 1004 -53.62 -10.54 4.93
C TYR A 1004 -54.08 -9.91 6.25
N LEU A 1005 -54.91 -8.86 6.18
CA LEU A 1005 -55.42 -8.15 7.36
C LEU A 1005 -56.33 -9.03 8.23
N ALA A 1006 -57.05 -9.97 7.63
CA ALA A 1006 -57.98 -10.86 8.31
C ALA A 1006 -57.29 -12.02 9.06
N GLY A 1007 -56.03 -12.33 8.76
CA GLY A 1007 -55.26 -13.41 9.38
C GLY A 1007 -55.48 -14.80 8.77
N PHE A 1008 -54.68 -15.78 9.22
CA PHE A 1008 -54.55 -17.10 8.58
C PHE A 1008 -55.89 -17.83 8.32
N ASP A 1009 -56.74 -18.00 9.33
CA ASP A 1009 -57.98 -18.80 9.17
C ASP A 1009 -58.93 -18.18 8.13
N ARG A 1010 -59.06 -16.85 8.13
CA ARG A 1010 -59.90 -16.14 7.15
C ARG A 1010 -59.27 -16.10 5.76
N ALA A 1011 -57.94 -16.01 5.67
CA ALA A 1011 -57.23 -16.13 4.39
C ALA A 1011 -57.40 -17.53 3.78
N TRP A 1012 -57.38 -18.57 4.61
CA TRP A 1012 -57.66 -19.95 4.22
C TRP A 1012 -59.08 -20.13 3.70
N GLU A 1013 -60.09 -19.62 4.41
CA GLU A 1013 -61.48 -19.61 3.95
C GLU A 1013 -61.68 -18.84 2.64
N ALA A 1014 -61.01 -17.69 2.48
CA ALA A 1014 -61.05 -16.92 1.24
C ALA A 1014 -60.43 -17.69 0.06
N PHE A 1015 -59.28 -18.32 0.27
CA PHE A 1015 -58.66 -19.19 -0.73
C PHE A 1015 -59.61 -20.31 -1.18
N HIS A 1016 -60.25 -21.01 -0.24
CA HIS A 1016 -61.22 -22.06 -0.56
C HIS A 1016 -62.41 -21.55 -1.38
N ARG A 1017 -62.97 -20.39 -1.02
CA ARG A 1017 -64.07 -19.78 -1.78
C ARG A 1017 -63.68 -19.44 -3.22
N ILE A 1018 -62.43 -19.01 -3.44
CA ILE A 1018 -61.90 -18.74 -4.79
C ILE A 1018 -61.75 -20.05 -5.56
N ILE A 1019 -61.18 -21.09 -4.94
CA ILE A 1019 -61.04 -22.42 -5.57
C ILE A 1019 -62.40 -23.00 -5.96
N GLU A 1020 -63.39 -22.96 -5.07
CA GLU A 1020 -64.72 -23.49 -5.36
C GLU A 1020 -65.39 -22.78 -6.55
N LYS A 1021 -65.10 -21.49 -6.75
CA LYS A 1021 -65.59 -20.74 -7.93
C LYS A 1021 -64.80 -21.12 -9.18
N LEU A 1022 -63.47 -21.22 -9.07
CA LEU A 1022 -62.59 -21.62 -10.17
C LEU A 1022 -62.98 -23.00 -10.72
N GLU A 1023 -63.25 -23.97 -9.85
CA GLU A 1023 -63.65 -25.33 -10.22
C GLU A 1023 -65.03 -25.41 -10.91
N LYS A 1024 -65.88 -24.40 -10.72
CA LYS A 1024 -67.23 -24.33 -11.31
C LYS A 1024 -67.30 -23.49 -12.59
N THR A 1025 -66.17 -22.91 -13.03
CA THR A 1025 -66.12 -22.02 -14.19
C THR A 1025 -65.74 -22.83 -15.43
N GLU A 1026 -66.67 -23.05 -16.36
CA GLU A 1026 -66.45 -23.91 -17.55
C GLU A 1026 -66.44 -23.14 -18.89
N ASP A 1027 -66.99 -21.92 -18.97
CA ASP A 1027 -67.22 -21.21 -20.25
C ASP A 1027 -66.79 -19.72 -20.30
N ASP A 1028 -66.28 -19.16 -19.19
CA ASP A 1028 -65.80 -17.76 -19.12
C ASP A 1028 -64.28 -17.73 -18.89
N GLN A 1029 -63.54 -17.51 -19.98
CA GLN A 1029 -62.08 -17.52 -19.96
C GLN A 1029 -61.49 -16.37 -19.12
N GLU A 1030 -62.07 -15.17 -19.19
CA GLU A 1030 -61.57 -14.00 -18.47
C GLU A 1030 -61.81 -14.16 -16.95
N GLN A 1031 -62.99 -14.63 -16.57
CA GLN A 1031 -63.30 -14.95 -15.18
C GLN A 1031 -62.42 -16.10 -14.66
N TRP A 1032 -62.20 -17.13 -15.47
CA TRP A 1032 -61.34 -18.25 -15.11
C TRP A 1032 -59.89 -17.78 -14.88
N GLU A 1033 -59.33 -16.97 -15.78
CA GLU A 1033 -57.98 -16.40 -15.66
C GLU A 1033 -57.83 -15.52 -14.41
N CYS A 1034 -58.83 -14.69 -14.12
CA CYS A 1034 -58.85 -13.85 -12.92
C CYS A 1034 -58.90 -14.69 -11.63
N LEU A 1035 -59.77 -15.70 -11.55
CA LEU A 1035 -59.87 -16.60 -10.39
C LEU A 1035 -58.62 -17.48 -10.23
N HIS A 1036 -58.05 -17.95 -11.33
CA HIS A 1036 -56.82 -18.73 -11.34
C HIS A 1036 -55.64 -17.91 -10.81
N THR A 1037 -55.52 -16.66 -11.24
CA THR A 1037 -54.51 -15.71 -10.76
C THR A 1037 -54.73 -15.38 -9.28
N SER A 1038 -55.97 -15.10 -8.88
CA SER A 1038 -56.35 -14.85 -7.48
C SER A 1038 -55.98 -16.04 -6.57
N ALA A 1039 -56.30 -17.27 -6.98
CA ALA A 1039 -55.94 -18.48 -6.25
C ALA A 1039 -54.42 -18.66 -6.12
N GLY A 1040 -53.67 -18.37 -7.18
CA GLY A 1040 -52.21 -18.38 -7.17
C GLY A 1040 -51.62 -17.37 -6.18
N GLN A 1041 -52.10 -16.12 -6.20
CA GLN A 1041 -51.62 -15.07 -5.30
C GLN A 1041 -51.99 -15.33 -3.83
N MET A 1042 -53.18 -15.88 -3.59
CA MET A 1042 -53.60 -16.31 -2.24
C MET A 1042 -52.78 -17.51 -1.74
N GLY A 1043 -52.49 -18.49 -2.60
CA GLY A 1043 -51.60 -19.60 -2.28
C GLY A 1043 -50.17 -19.13 -1.96
N LEU A 1044 -49.66 -18.15 -2.70
CA LEU A 1044 -48.39 -17.50 -2.43
C LEU A 1044 -48.41 -16.77 -1.09
N LEU A 1045 -49.45 -15.98 -0.78
CA LEU A 1045 -49.60 -15.28 0.49
C LEU A 1045 -49.55 -16.24 1.68
N LEU A 1046 -50.32 -17.33 1.64
CA LEU A 1046 -50.34 -18.38 2.66
C LEU A 1046 -48.96 -19.02 2.83
N SER A 1047 -48.25 -19.24 1.72
CA SER A 1047 -46.91 -19.85 1.70
C SER A 1047 -45.80 -18.90 2.17
N ALA A 1048 -45.95 -17.60 1.92
CA ALA A 1048 -45.00 -16.58 2.31
C ALA A 1048 -45.13 -16.24 3.80
N LYS A 1049 -46.36 -15.96 4.26
CA LYS A 1049 -46.62 -15.45 5.60
C LYS A 1049 -46.78 -16.54 6.66
N TRP A 1050 -47.41 -17.66 6.31
CA TRP A 1050 -47.79 -18.71 7.27
C TRP A 1050 -47.36 -20.13 6.83
N PRO A 1051 -46.10 -20.34 6.39
CA PRO A 1051 -45.66 -21.57 5.73
C PRO A 1051 -45.94 -22.85 6.53
N LYS A 1052 -45.62 -22.85 7.84
CA LYS A 1052 -45.81 -24.02 8.70
C LYS A 1052 -47.28 -24.32 8.95
N GLN A 1053 -48.11 -23.28 9.15
CA GLN A 1053 -49.55 -23.46 9.37
C GLN A 1053 -50.24 -23.96 8.11
N THR A 1054 -49.87 -23.41 6.95
CA THR A 1054 -50.31 -23.87 5.63
C THR A 1054 -49.96 -25.34 5.41
N LEU A 1055 -48.70 -25.74 5.63
CA LEU A 1055 -48.28 -27.15 5.49
C LEU A 1055 -49.06 -28.10 6.40
N MET A 1056 -49.21 -27.74 7.68
CA MET A 1056 -49.93 -28.58 8.63
C MET A 1056 -51.43 -28.66 8.30
N ARG A 1057 -52.03 -27.56 7.83
CA ARG A 1057 -53.43 -27.54 7.42
C ARG A 1057 -53.68 -28.40 6.19
N MET A 1058 -52.78 -28.37 5.19
CA MET A 1058 -52.84 -29.27 4.02
C MET A 1058 -52.78 -30.77 4.40
N VAL A 1059 -52.11 -31.11 5.49
CA VAL A 1059 -52.02 -32.50 6.00
C VAL A 1059 -53.28 -32.90 6.77
N GLN A 1060 -53.88 -31.96 7.51
CA GLN A 1060 -55.05 -32.21 8.36
C GLN A 1060 -56.37 -32.23 7.57
N GLU A 1061 -56.48 -31.40 6.53
CA GLU A 1061 -57.68 -31.22 5.72
C GLU A 1061 -57.38 -31.55 4.25
N PRO A 1062 -57.98 -32.63 3.69
CA PRO A 1062 -57.77 -32.98 2.29
C PRO A 1062 -58.26 -31.86 1.35
N LEU A 1063 -57.35 -31.35 0.52
CA LEU A 1063 -57.65 -30.37 -0.52
C LEU A 1063 -58.04 -31.06 -1.83
N SER A 1064 -58.79 -30.36 -2.69
CA SER A 1064 -58.93 -30.76 -4.09
C SER A 1064 -57.56 -30.71 -4.78
N SER A 1065 -57.42 -31.43 -5.91
CA SER A 1065 -56.16 -31.43 -6.67
C SER A 1065 -55.75 -30.02 -7.12
N ILE A 1066 -56.72 -29.19 -7.50
CA ILE A 1066 -56.49 -27.80 -7.94
C ILE A 1066 -56.01 -26.93 -6.77
N ALA A 1067 -56.69 -26.99 -5.61
CA ALA A 1067 -56.27 -26.27 -4.40
C ALA A 1067 -54.86 -26.68 -3.95
N ALA A 1068 -54.60 -27.99 -3.90
CA ALA A 1068 -53.33 -28.52 -3.45
C ALA A 1068 -52.17 -28.07 -4.35
N GLU A 1069 -52.36 -28.08 -5.67
CA GLU A 1069 -51.39 -27.61 -6.65
C GLU A 1069 -51.08 -26.11 -6.50
N ARG A 1070 -52.12 -25.27 -6.30
CA ARG A 1070 -51.96 -23.81 -6.16
C ARG A 1070 -51.15 -23.41 -4.93
N ILE A 1071 -51.22 -24.18 -3.84
CA ILE A 1071 -50.37 -23.95 -2.66
C ILE A 1071 -49.00 -24.60 -2.85
N ALA A 1072 -48.94 -25.83 -3.36
CA ALA A 1072 -47.71 -26.61 -3.47
C ALA A 1072 -46.63 -25.92 -4.30
N VAL A 1073 -47.03 -25.25 -5.40
CA VAL A 1073 -46.10 -24.51 -6.28
C VAL A 1073 -45.33 -23.39 -5.55
N SER A 1074 -45.90 -22.83 -4.49
CA SER A 1074 -45.25 -21.79 -3.68
C SER A 1074 -44.65 -22.35 -2.38
N LEU A 1075 -45.30 -23.32 -1.73
CA LEU A 1075 -44.91 -23.79 -0.41
C LEU A 1075 -43.73 -24.77 -0.42
N LEU A 1076 -43.71 -25.73 -1.35
CA LEU A 1076 -42.80 -26.89 -1.25
C LEU A 1076 -41.35 -26.56 -1.60
N HIS A 1077 -41.10 -25.46 -2.30
CA HIS A 1077 -39.75 -24.99 -2.67
C HIS A 1077 -38.98 -24.32 -1.52
N ARG A 1078 -39.58 -24.22 -0.34
CA ARG A 1078 -39.01 -23.57 0.84
C ARG A 1078 -37.99 -24.47 1.54
N ARG A 1079 -36.72 -24.05 1.59
CA ARG A 1079 -35.63 -24.80 2.26
C ARG A 1079 -35.85 -25.00 3.76
N ASP A 1080 -36.48 -24.04 4.42
CA ASP A 1080 -36.79 -24.10 5.85
C ASP A 1080 -37.85 -25.18 6.19
N LEU A 1081 -38.51 -25.77 5.19
CA LEU A 1081 -39.49 -26.84 5.37
C LEU A 1081 -38.96 -28.24 5.00
N VAL A 1082 -37.76 -28.36 4.41
CA VAL A 1082 -37.24 -29.64 3.86
C VAL A 1082 -37.28 -30.76 4.89
N ILE A 1083 -36.77 -30.53 6.10
CA ILE A 1083 -36.74 -31.56 7.16
C ILE A 1083 -38.16 -31.98 7.57
N THR A 1084 -39.07 -31.01 7.71
CA THR A 1084 -40.47 -31.27 8.05
C THR A 1084 -41.18 -32.05 6.94
N LEU A 1085 -40.95 -31.69 5.68
CA LEU A 1085 -41.50 -32.41 4.53
C LEU A 1085 -41.00 -33.85 4.47
N GLN A 1086 -39.69 -34.08 4.66
CA GLN A 1086 -39.10 -35.43 4.71
C GLN A 1086 -39.74 -36.31 5.77
N GLN A 1087 -40.06 -35.75 6.95
CA GLN A 1087 -40.75 -36.49 8.00
C GLN A 1087 -42.20 -36.79 7.62
N LEU A 1088 -42.94 -35.80 7.12
CA LEU A 1088 -44.36 -35.95 6.80
C LEU A 1088 -44.64 -36.92 5.65
N ILE A 1089 -43.79 -36.98 4.61
CA ILE A 1089 -44.00 -37.86 3.46
C ILE A 1089 -43.73 -39.35 3.75
N THR A 1090 -43.10 -39.67 4.89
CA THR A 1090 -42.90 -41.07 5.31
C THR A 1090 -44.14 -41.69 5.96
N VAL A 1091 -45.11 -40.85 6.34
CA VAL A 1091 -46.37 -41.26 6.95
C VAL A 1091 -47.35 -41.70 5.84
N PRO A 1092 -47.84 -42.95 5.84
CA PRO A 1092 -48.69 -43.48 4.76
C PRO A 1092 -49.96 -42.65 4.48
N GLU A 1093 -50.56 -42.09 5.53
CA GLU A 1093 -51.75 -41.24 5.46
C GLU A 1093 -51.53 -39.97 4.62
N ASN A 1094 -50.27 -39.56 4.42
CA ASN A 1094 -49.88 -38.34 3.69
C ASN A 1094 -49.49 -38.61 2.22
N THR A 1095 -50.05 -39.67 1.61
CA THR A 1095 -49.73 -40.05 0.21
C THR A 1095 -49.96 -38.90 -0.78
N GLY A 1096 -50.98 -38.06 -0.57
CA GLY A 1096 -51.23 -36.87 -1.40
C GLY A 1096 -50.08 -35.86 -1.36
N LEU A 1097 -49.57 -35.55 -0.16
CA LEU A 1097 -48.41 -34.67 0.02
C LEU A 1097 -47.14 -35.26 -0.59
N ARG A 1098 -46.92 -36.58 -0.44
CA ARG A 1098 -45.79 -37.27 -1.07
C ARG A 1098 -45.82 -37.14 -2.59
N ASN A 1099 -47.00 -37.26 -3.21
CA ASN A 1099 -47.15 -37.08 -4.65
C ASN A 1099 -46.84 -35.63 -5.08
N LEU A 1100 -47.28 -34.62 -4.32
CA LEU A 1100 -46.92 -33.23 -4.60
C LEU A 1100 -45.42 -32.97 -4.46
N VAL A 1101 -44.76 -33.56 -3.46
CA VAL A 1101 -43.29 -33.49 -3.29
C VAL A 1101 -42.57 -34.12 -4.49
N LEU A 1102 -42.96 -35.32 -4.92
CA LEU A 1102 -42.40 -35.94 -6.14
C LEU A 1102 -42.69 -35.09 -7.38
N HIS A 1103 -43.84 -34.41 -7.43
CA HIS A 1103 -44.19 -33.55 -8.56
C HIS A 1103 -43.36 -32.26 -8.61
N HIS A 1104 -43.13 -31.59 -7.47
CA HIS A 1104 -42.52 -30.25 -7.45
C HIS A 1104 -41.05 -30.21 -7.03
N VAL A 1105 -40.65 -31.02 -6.05
CA VAL A 1105 -39.34 -31.01 -5.37
C VAL A 1105 -38.87 -32.45 -5.08
N PRO A 1106 -38.62 -33.24 -6.14
CA PRO A 1106 -38.32 -34.67 -6.00
C PRO A 1106 -37.04 -34.96 -5.23
N ASP A 1107 -36.10 -34.01 -5.16
CA ASP A 1107 -34.85 -34.13 -4.39
C ASP A 1107 -35.06 -34.32 -2.88
N ILE A 1108 -36.19 -33.87 -2.36
CA ILE A 1108 -36.58 -34.07 -0.95
C ILE A 1108 -36.94 -35.53 -0.68
N ALA A 1109 -37.55 -36.22 -1.66
CA ALA A 1109 -38.08 -37.57 -1.51
C ALA A 1109 -37.18 -38.67 -2.12
N VAL A 1110 -36.33 -38.33 -3.08
CA VAL A 1110 -35.50 -39.27 -3.85
C VAL A 1110 -34.05 -39.21 -3.38
N ASN A 1111 -33.50 -40.37 -3.05
CA ASN A 1111 -32.07 -40.58 -2.81
C ASN A 1111 -31.57 -41.83 -3.54
N ALA A 1112 -30.25 -42.08 -3.52
CA ALA A 1112 -29.65 -43.22 -4.25
C ALA A 1112 -30.26 -44.59 -3.89
N ASN A 1113 -30.73 -44.79 -2.65
CA ASN A 1113 -31.31 -46.05 -2.19
C ASN A 1113 -32.80 -46.21 -2.56
N SER A 1114 -33.50 -45.10 -2.85
CA SER A 1114 -34.93 -45.08 -3.17
C SER A 1114 -35.21 -44.78 -4.66
N ALA A 1115 -34.21 -44.31 -5.41
CA ALA A 1115 -34.33 -43.88 -6.80
C ALA A 1115 -34.96 -44.95 -7.70
N ALA A 1116 -34.49 -46.20 -7.63
CA ALA A 1116 -35.02 -47.29 -8.45
C ALA A 1116 -36.48 -47.64 -8.10
N ALA A 1117 -36.81 -47.70 -6.80
CA ALA A 1117 -38.17 -48.01 -6.35
C ALA A 1117 -39.17 -46.90 -6.70
N ILE A 1118 -38.77 -45.63 -6.56
CA ILE A 1118 -39.59 -44.49 -6.97
C ILE A 1118 -39.72 -44.44 -8.50
N ALA A 1119 -38.66 -44.76 -9.24
CA ALA A 1119 -38.70 -44.85 -10.69
C ALA A 1119 -39.71 -45.90 -11.18
N ASP A 1120 -39.73 -47.09 -10.55
CA ASP A 1120 -40.72 -48.14 -10.83
C ASP A 1120 -42.16 -47.65 -10.60
N GLU A 1121 -42.39 -46.95 -9.49
CA GLU A 1121 -43.71 -46.42 -9.14
C GLU A 1121 -44.21 -45.39 -10.15
N ILE A 1122 -43.36 -44.46 -10.59
CA ILE A 1122 -43.77 -43.36 -11.47
C ILE A 1122 -43.74 -43.72 -12.96
N ALA A 1123 -43.08 -44.81 -13.35
CA ALA A 1123 -42.91 -45.22 -14.75
C ALA A 1123 -44.23 -45.47 -15.49
N ILE A 1124 -45.25 -45.96 -14.78
CA ILE A 1124 -46.58 -46.23 -15.34
C ILE A 1124 -47.32 -44.97 -15.80
N TRP A 1125 -46.97 -43.81 -15.24
CA TRP A 1125 -47.63 -42.55 -15.54
C TRP A 1125 -46.98 -41.89 -16.74
N GLN A 1126 -47.68 -41.72 -17.86
CA GLN A 1126 -47.06 -41.14 -19.06
C GLN A 1126 -46.75 -39.64 -18.91
N SER A 1127 -47.72 -38.85 -18.44
CA SER A 1127 -47.66 -37.38 -18.39
C SER A 1127 -47.43 -36.79 -16.99
N GLN A 1128 -47.58 -37.57 -15.92
CA GLN A 1128 -47.35 -37.10 -14.55
C GLN A 1128 -45.89 -37.23 -14.11
N PHE A 1129 -45.55 -36.55 -13.01
CA PHE A 1129 -44.22 -36.57 -12.37
C PHE A 1129 -43.06 -36.22 -13.33
N LYS A 1130 -43.32 -35.37 -14.33
CA LYS A 1130 -42.33 -34.92 -15.32
C LYS A 1130 -41.01 -34.51 -14.65
N ARG A 1131 -41.10 -33.62 -13.65
CA ARG A 1131 -39.98 -33.12 -12.86
C ARG A 1131 -39.22 -34.24 -12.13
N CYS A 1132 -39.91 -35.19 -11.51
CA CYS A 1132 -39.27 -36.35 -10.88
C CYS A 1132 -38.46 -37.19 -11.88
N LYS A 1133 -38.99 -37.41 -13.08
CA LYS A 1133 -38.30 -38.16 -14.14
C LYS A 1133 -37.07 -37.41 -14.66
N GLU A 1134 -37.18 -36.10 -14.85
CA GLU A 1134 -36.05 -35.24 -15.19
C GLU A 1134 -34.95 -35.31 -14.12
N TYR A 1135 -35.33 -35.21 -12.84
CA TYR A 1135 -34.40 -35.31 -11.71
C TYR A 1135 -33.71 -36.69 -11.64
N LEU A 1136 -34.50 -37.77 -11.75
CA LEU A 1136 -33.99 -39.15 -11.74
C LEU A 1136 -33.01 -39.42 -12.89
N LEU A 1137 -33.31 -38.95 -14.11
CA LEU A 1137 -32.36 -39.06 -15.22
C LEU A 1137 -31.09 -38.24 -14.95
N ALA A 1138 -31.22 -36.99 -14.54
CA ALA A 1138 -30.08 -36.10 -14.42
C ALA A 1138 -29.12 -36.45 -13.27
N TYR A 1139 -29.64 -37.00 -12.16
CA TYR A 1139 -28.88 -37.27 -10.93
C TYR A 1139 -28.67 -38.76 -10.63
N HIS A 1140 -29.48 -39.65 -11.19
CA HIS A 1140 -29.53 -41.06 -10.80
C HIS A 1140 -29.58 -42.06 -11.96
N ALA A 1141 -29.42 -41.67 -13.24
CA ALA A 1141 -29.52 -42.62 -14.36
C ALA A 1141 -28.54 -43.80 -14.27
N ASN A 1142 -27.41 -43.65 -13.58
CA ASN A 1142 -26.42 -44.71 -13.37
C ASN A 1142 -26.90 -45.83 -12.44
N VAL A 1143 -27.92 -45.60 -11.61
CA VAL A 1143 -28.50 -46.62 -10.71
C VAL A 1143 -29.87 -47.11 -11.19
N LEU A 1144 -30.37 -46.61 -12.32
CA LEU A 1144 -31.62 -47.05 -12.94
C LEU A 1144 -31.34 -48.15 -13.97
N PRO A 1145 -32.21 -49.16 -14.10
CA PRO A 1145 -32.19 -50.07 -15.22
C PRO A 1145 -32.28 -49.34 -16.56
N GLU A 1146 -31.55 -49.81 -17.57
CA GLU A 1146 -31.54 -49.22 -18.91
C GLU A 1146 -32.94 -49.06 -19.52
N SER A 1147 -33.83 -50.02 -19.28
CA SER A 1147 -35.23 -49.98 -19.73
C SER A 1147 -36.02 -48.80 -19.14
N GLN A 1148 -35.77 -48.44 -17.88
CA GLN A 1148 -36.41 -47.29 -17.24
C GLN A 1148 -35.85 -45.97 -17.79
N CYS A 1149 -34.54 -45.87 -18.00
CA CYS A 1149 -33.91 -44.72 -18.65
C CYS A 1149 -34.50 -44.50 -20.04
N GLN A 1150 -34.63 -45.55 -20.85
CA GLN A 1150 -35.27 -45.48 -22.17
C GLN A 1150 -36.74 -45.05 -22.08
N GLN A 1151 -37.48 -45.57 -21.11
CA GLN A 1151 -38.89 -45.22 -20.90
C GLN A 1151 -39.06 -43.74 -20.53
N PHE A 1152 -38.26 -43.21 -19.61
CA PHE A 1152 -38.32 -41.79 -19.23
C PHE A 1152 -37.90 -40.87 -20.37
N VAL A 1153 -36.85 -41.21 -21.12
CA VAL A 1153 -36.43 -40.44 -22.31
C VAL A 1153 -37.56 -40.38 -23.35
N ARG A 1154 -38.34 -41.45 -23.55
CA ARG A 1154 -39.51 -41.43 -24.44
C ARG A 1154 -40.64 -40.54 -23.93
N GLN A 1155 -40.92 -40.62 -22.62
CA GLN A 1155 -42.02 -39.88 -21.97
C GLN A 1155 -41.74 -38.37 -21.85
N LEU A 1156 -40.48 -37.95 -21.82
CA LEU A 1156 -40.10 -36.54 -21.72
C LEU A 1156 -40.02 -35.87 -23.10
N SER A 1157 -40.48 -34.62 -23.18
CA SER A 1157 -40.33 -33.78 -24.37
C SER A 1157 -38.92 -33.18 -24.48
N LEU A 1158 -38.28 -32.93 -23.34
CA LEU A 1158 -36.91 -32.44 -23.22
C LEU A 1158 -36.14 -33.35 -22.26
N VAL A 1159 -34.92 -33.73 -22.64
CA VAL A 1159 -34.09 -34.67 -21.87
C VAL A 1159 -32.95 -33.92 -21.20
N PRO A 1160 -32.77 -34.04 -19.88
CA PRO A 1160 -31.69 -33.33 -19.19
C PRO A 1160 -30.30 -33.89 -19.56
N TYR A 1161 -29.26 -33.08 -19.43
CA TYR A 1161 -27.88 -33.56 -19.35
C TYR A 1161 -27.61 -34.18 -17.97
N GLY A 1162 -26.81 -35.26 -17.96
CA GLY A 1162 -26.33 -35.86 -16.73
C GLY A 1162 -25.39 -34.92 -15.99
N ILE A 1163 -25.51 -34.89 -14.65
CA ILE A 1163 -24.63 -34.04 -13.82
C ILE A 1163 -23.19 -34.56 -13.74
N THR A 1164 -22.96 -35.84 -14.08
CA THR A 1164 -21.66 -36.47 -14.21
C THR A 1164 -21.52 -37.14 -15.58
N GLU A 1165 -20.27 -37.36 -16.03
CA GLU A 1165 -20.00 -38.06 -17.29
C GLU A 1165 -20.58 -39.48 -17.30
N GLU A 1166 -20.54 -40.18 -16.17
CA GLU A 1166 -21.10 -41.53 -16.01
C GLU A 1166 -22.63 -41.53 -16.21
N ILE A 1167 -23.34 -40.60 -15.58
CA ILE A 1167 -24.79 -40.45 -15.75
C ILE A 1167 -25.13 -40.02 -17.18
N GLU A 1168 -24.35 -39.09 -17.75
CA GLU A 1168 -24.53 -38.65 -19.14
C GLU A 1168 -24.33 -39.81 -20.11
N MET A 1169 -23.37 -40.71 -19.88
CA MET A 1169 -23.21 -41.93 -20.68
C MET A 1169 -24.46 -42.82 -20.64
N CYS A 1170 -25.06 -43.03 -19.47
CA CYS A 1170 -26.31 -43.80 -19.34
C CYS A 1170 -27.47 -43.15 -20.11
N ILE A 1171 -27.59 -41.81 -20.04
CA ILE A 1171 -28.62 -41.06 -20.79
C ILE A 1171 -28.37 -41.16 -22.30
N GLN A 1172 -27.11 -41.04 -22.75
CA GLN A 1172 -26.72 -41.14 -24.16
C GLN A 1172 -26.98 -42.54 -24.74
N GLN A 1173 -26.75 -43.60 -23.95
CA GLN A 1173 -27.12 -44.96 -24.34
C GLN A 1173 -28.63 -45.09 -24.54
N ALA A 1174 -29.44 -44.54 -23.62
CA ALA A 1174 -30.89 -44.52 -23.77
C ALA A 1174 -31.37 -43.68 -24.98
N LEU A 1175 -30.68 -42.58 -25.29
CA LEU A 1175 -30.94 -41.73 -26.46
C LEU A 1175 -30.59 -42.42 -27.78
N ALA A 1176 -29.53 -43.24 -27.83
CA ALA A 1176 -29.10 -43.94 -29.05
C ALA A 1176 -30.17 -44.90 -29.62
N HIS A 1177 -31.13 -45.33 -28.80
CA HIS A 1177 -32.26 -46.17 -29.17
C HIS A 1177 -33.51 -45.40 -29.63
N ILE A 1178 -33.42 -44.07 -29.77
CA ILE A 1178 -34.48 -43.15 -30.16
C ILE A 1178 -33.89 -42.22 -31.25
N ALA A 1179 -34.65 -41.84 -32.27
CA ALA A 1179 -34.14 -40.94 -33.30
C ALA A 1179 -33.73 -39.60 -32.65
N VAL A 1180 -32.43 -39.33 -32.61
CA VAL A 1180 -31.80 -38.21 -31.87
C VAL A 1180 -32.27 -36.84 -32.37
N GLU A 1181 -32.78 -36.76 -33.61
CA GLU A 1181 -33.25 -35.52 -34.24
C GLU A 1181 -34.60 -35.00 -33.72
N GLU A 1182 -35.39 -35.78 -32.95
CA GLU A 1182 -36.73 -35.37 -32.50
C GLU A 1182 -36.84 -34.85 -31.04
N LYS A 1183 -35.81 -35.02 -30.20
CA LYS A 1183 -35.89 -34.68 -28.76
C LYS A 1183 -34.86 -33.61 -28.36
N GLY A 1184 -35.34 -32.44 -27.95
CA GLY A 1184 -34.49 -31.36 -27.43
C GLY A 1184 -33.80 -31.72 -26.12
N ARG A 1185 -32.59 -31.19 -25.88
CA ARG A 1185 -31.82 -31.39 -24.65
C ARG A 1185 -31.61 -30.10 -23.89
N PHE A 1186 -31.44 -30.17 -22.57
CA PHE A 1186 -31.22 -29.00 -21.73
C PHE A 1186 -30.35 -29.33 -20.52
N LYS A 1187 -29.58 -28.37 -20.01
CA LYS A 1187 -28.91 -28.54 -18.71
C LYS A 1187 -29.86 -28.08 -17.63
N LEU A 1188 -29.91 -28.80 -16.51
CA LEU A 1188 -30.70 -28.33 -15.35
C LEU A 1188 -30.22 -26.97 -14.81
N SER A 1189 -29.00 -26.55 -15.15
CA SER A 1189 -28.38 -25.28 -14.76
C SER A 1189 -28.38 -24.19 -15.86
N GLU A 1190 -28.73 -24.53 -17.11
CA GLU A 1190 -28.73 -23.61 -18.25
C GLU A 1190 -29.83 -24.04 -19.23
N VAL A 1191 -30.81 -23.17 -19.47
CA VAL A 1191 -31.86 -23.43 -20.47
C VAL A 1191 -31.47 -22.78 -21.80
N ASP A 1192 -31.69 -23.56 -22.86
CA ASP A 1192 -31.66 -23.12 -24.25
C ASP A 1192 -33.00 -22.43 -24.61
N PRO A 1193 -33.02 -21.11 -24.89
CA PRO A 1193 -34.24 -20.39 -25.25
C PRO A 1193 -34.88 -20.88 -26.56
N ILE A 1194 -34.10 -21.47 -27.48
CA ILE A 1194 -34.59 -21.97 -28.78
C ILE A 1194 -35.54 -23.15 -28.58
N ALA A 1195 -35.32 -23.97 -27.55
CA ALA A 1195 -36.19 -25.10 -27.23
C ALA A 1195 -37.61 -24.65 -26.79
N ILE A 1196 -37.74 -23.45 -26.23
CA ILE A 1196 -39.04 -22.87 -25.83
C ILE A 1196 -39.77 -22.32 -27.06
N ILE A 1197 -39.07 -21.60 -27.95
CA ILE A 1197 -39.67 -21.04 -29.17
C ILE A 1197 -40.14 -22.15 -30.13
N SER A 1198 -39.36 -23.23 -30.27
CA SER A 1198 -39.75 -24.39 -31.08
C SER A 1198 -40.96 -25.15 -30.50
N ALA A 1199 -41.03 -25.27 -29.16
CA ALA A 1199 -42.16 -25.91 -28.47
C ALA A 1199 -43.44 -25.06 -28.44
N ILE A 1200 -43.32 -23.73 -28.50
CA ILE A 1200 -44.46 -22.81 -28.61
C ILE A 1200 -44.99 -22.76 -30.03
N ARG A 1201 -44.14 -22.88 -31.06
CA ARG A 1201 -44.55 -22.89 -32.48
C ARG A 1201 -45.11 -24.23 -32.98
N THR A 1202 -45.06 -25.30 -32.18
CA THR A 1202 -45.57 -26.64 -32.54
C THR A 1202 -46.83 -27.06 -31.76
N LYS A 1203 -47.59 -26.09 -31.24
CA LYS A 1203 -48.97 -26.32 -30.79
C LYS A 1203 -49.98 -25.73 -31.75
#